data_AF-A0AA38P8G4-F1
#
_entry.id   AF-A0AA38P8G4-F1
#
_cell.length_a   1.000
_cell.length_b   1.000
_cell.length_c   1.000
_cell.angle_alpha   90.00
_cell.angle_beta   90.00
_cell.angle_gamma   90.00
#
_symmetry.space_group_name_H-M   'P 1'
#
loop_
_entity.id
_entity.type
_entity.pdbx_description
1 polymer ?
#
loop_
_entity_poly.entity_id
_entity_poly.type
_entity_poly.pdbx_seq_one_letter_code
_entity_poly.pdbx_strand_id
1 'polypeptide(L)'
;MARTHSRPSSPELSASLLKRIKISHPTLNDKPPADEITAAFASGLLEPSNVAKLHKSYLESEPFRYTRVPKLFQDDLLKKVKDECLGELSFTEKETDIYKVNQTGDLASLNYLDSSQLSLLPNLLKLRDALYSTKFRAFLQAVTGCGPLSGIKQDMSVNSYTKGCHLLNHDDVIGTRRVSYILYMPLPNYQLWQRDWGGALELYPTKLGPEGVPEPECVPSKSVPPSWNQFIFFEVQPGRSFHSVEEVVVGSGGEDGRERLSISGWFHAAQEGEEGYVKPVDEPEYKSSREQLANTQTAFKSYNTSQSTIDKPPLPDAQLSEEDLTFLSEFINPVYLQPRTMQSLASRFVEESSLELHSFLANHIAEALEPRLRELDAQDGLGPERNGKVPPHCSGVDATNPDVVSVDDANPFHLTTPTTPLPLGGTLSANGLIPPTPTIGPLPAASKLPSAWTLKGPPHKWRYCTLLPPSPSAPALSITPISAHPNPSEILRKLQDELFSSQAFRAWLSIVSRLLPLRHFVEARRFRPGLDYTLATSEESEARLDVVLGLTPEVKEEVDNSRRGEPVASAPRGWSAAEWGGWECYMAPHNEEDDPAVYRAGTYKKSDVLAHGNKKTTDTNGANGQLVNGTNGHSVNGTNGHSVNGHTANGVNGENGKTNGHAEVNGNGRHSTTSPLGSPAAANEEDESMEVDDDEEDSTLLTVQPGFNRLLLVLRDERVMRFVKYVSAAAEGSRWDVCAEFEVGMVQEEGDDDDADDDDQ
;
A
#
# COMPACT_ATOMS: atom_id res chain seq x y z
N MET A 1 25.66 -5.66 17.46
CA MET A 1 26.61 -4.69 18.05
C MET A 1 27.83 -4.58 17.14
N ALA A 2 27.97 -3.48 16.41
CA ALA A 2 29.18 -3.13 15.66
C ALA A 2 29.89 -1.96 16.37
N ARG A 3 31.22 -1.89 16.29
CA ARG A 3 32.02 -0.87 16.99
C ARG A 3 32.16 0.38 16.12
N THR A 4 31.74 1.53 16.63
CA THR A 4 31.95 2.85 16.01
C THR A 4 33.28 3.46 16.45
N HIS A 5 33.90 4.25 15.56
CA HIS A 5 35.06 5.08 15.86
C HIS A 5 34.66 6.56 15.90
N SER A 6 35.25 7.33 16.81
CA SER A 6 34.92 8.74 17.05
C SER A 6 35.34 9.68 15.91
N ARG A 7 34.48 10.63 15.56
CA ARG A 7 34.70 11.67 14.53
C ARG A 7 35.35 12.92 15.16
N PRO A 8 36.28 13.63 14.49
CA PRO A 8 36.76 14.93 14.95
C PRO A 8 35.76 16.06 14.64
N SER A 9 35.80 17.12 15.44
CA SER A 9 34.86 18.25 15.42
C SER A 9 35.07 19.23 14.25
N SER A 10 33.97 19.69 13.66
CA SER A 10 33.92 20.74 12.63
C SER A 10 33.74 22.14 13.24
N PRO A 11 34.20 23.23 12.58
CA PRO A 11 34.01 24.60 13.03
C PRO A 11 32.64 25.18 12.61
N GLU A 12 32.10 26.09 13.41
CA GLU A 12 30.86 26.84 13.13
C GLU A 12 30.96 27.71 11.86
N LEU A 13 29.84 27.87 11.15
CA LEU A 13 29.65 28.88 10.10
C LEU A 13 28.32 29.61 10.27
N SER A 14 28.37 30.94 10.15
CA SER A 14 27.29 31.86 10.50
C SER A 14 26.13 31.89 9.50
N ALA A 15 24.91 31.98 10.03
CA ALA A 15 23.67 32.10 9.27
C ALA A 15 23.50 33.45 8.53
N SER A 16 24.14 33.58 7.36
CA SER A 16 23.69 34.51 6.31
C SER A 16 24.39 34.21 4.97
N LEU A 17 23.72 33.48 4.05
CA LEU A 17 23.91 33.58 2.57
C LEU A 17 23.03 32.58 1.76
N LEU A 18 21.76 32.36 2.15
CA LEU A 18 20.81 31.63 1.31
C LEU A 18 20.33 32.50 0.13
N LYS A 19 21.12 32.53 -0.95
CA LYS A 19 20.69 32.94 -2.29
C LYS A 19 21.12 31.90 -3.31
N ARG A 20 20.13 31.31 -4.00
CA ARG A 20 20.27 30.36 -5.12
C ARG A 20 21.60 30.48 -5.87
N ILE A 21 22.57 29.62 -5.54
CA ILE A 21 23.73 29.38 -6.40
C ILE A 21 23.39 28.18 -7.28
N LYS A 22 23.14 28.46 -8.55
CA LYS A 22 22.97 27.45 -9.60
C LYS A 22 24.35 26.87 -9.90
N ILE A 23 24.79 25.88 -9.12
CA ILE A 23 26.09 25.22 -9.32
C ILE A 23 25.99 24.33 -10.56
N SER A 24 26.37 24.91 -11.70
CA SER A 24 26.93 24.13 -12.79
C SER A 24 28.23 23.48 -12.29
N HIS A 25 28.26 22.16 -12.11
CA HIS A 25 29.52 21.48 -11.81
C HIS A 25 30.54 21.82 -12.93
N PRO A 26 31.71 22.40 -12.61
CA PRO A 26 32.78 22.49 -13.58
C PRO A 26 33.23 21.06 -13.90
N THR A 27 33.15 20.69 -15.18
CA THR A 27 33.50 19.36 -15.66
C THR A 27 34.92 18.99 -15.22
N LEU A 28 35.07 17.80 -14.61
CA LEU A 28 36.34 17.08 -14.64
C LEU A 28 36.77 17.00 -16.11
N ASN A 29 37.89 17.65 -16.42
CA ASN A 29 38.19 18.05 -17.80
C ASN A 29 38.77 16.92 -18.67
N ASP A 30 38.95 15.74 -18.09
CA ASP A 30 39.26 14.49 -18.79
C ASP A 30 37.95 13.73 -19.08
N LYS A 31 37.26 14.12 -20.16
CA LYS A 31 36.25 13.23 -20.74
C LYS A 31 36.96 11.95 -21.19
N PRO A 32 36.56 10.75 -20.71
CA PRO A 32 37.19 9.52 -21.15
C PRO A 32 37.07 9.39 -22.68
N PRO A 33 38.10 8.86 -23.38
CA PRO A 33 38.08 8.69 -24.83
C PRO A 33 36.79 7.97 -25.28
N ALA A 34 36.26 8.35 -26.45
CA ALA A 34 35.01 7.78 -26.97
C ALA A 34 35.07 6.23 -27.12
N ASP A 35 36.26 5.67 -27.27
CA ASP A 35 36.53 4.24 -27.32
C ASP A 35 36.39 3.57 -25.94
N GLU A 36 36.80 4.21 -24.84
CA GLU A 36 36.63 3.70 -23.48
C GLU A 36 35.17 3.68 -23.04
N ILE A 37 34.40 4.69 -23.43
CA ILE A 37 32.95 4.75 -23.23
C ILE A 37 32.27 3.60 -24.02
N THR A 38 32.69 3.37 -25.26
CA THR A 38 32.16 2.28 -26.10
C THR A 38 32.47 0.91 -25.49
N ALA A 39 33.66 0.74 -24.91
CA ALA A 39 34.11 -0.52 -24.30
C ALA A 39 33.32 -0.93 -23.04
N ALA A 40 32.54 -0.04 -22.44
CA ALA A 40 31.64 -0.38 -21.34
C ALA A 40 30.49 -1.29 -21.79
N PHE A 41 29.97 -1.10 -23.01
CA PHE A 41 28.80 -1.79 -23.54
C PHE A 41 29.11 -3.21 -24.02
N ALA A 42 28.07 -4.05 -24.10
CA ALA A 42 28.13 -5.36 -24.73
C ALA A 42 28.57 -5.25 -26.21
N SER A 43 29.42 -6.19 -26.64
CA SER A 43 29.96 -6.21 -28.00
C SER A 43 28.86 -6.30 -29.06
N GLY A 44 28.93 -5.47 -30.10
CA GLY A 44 27.93 -5.40 -31.16
C GLY A 44 26.65 -4.62 -30.83
N LEU A 45 26.43 -4.19 -29.57
CA LEU A 45 25.20 -3.50 -29.16
C LEU A 45 24.90 -2.26 -30.01
N LEU A 46 25.90 -1.41 -30.22
CA LEU A 46 25.78 -0.11 -30.89
C LEU A 46 26.00 -0.20 -32.42
N GLU A 47 26.06 -1.40 -32.98
CA GLU A 47 26.22 -1.58 -34.43
C GLU A 47 24.92 -1.31 -35.20
N PRO A 48 24.97 -0.72 -36.41
CA PRO A 48 23.77 -0.41 -37.19
C PRO A 48 22.84 -1.60 -37.47
N SER A 49 23.40 -2.81 -37.57
CA SER A 49 22.66 -4.07 -37.73
C SER A 49 21.80 -4.38 -36.51
N ASN A 50 22.34 -4.21 -35.30
CA ASN A 50 21.60 -4.42 -34.06
C ASN A 50 20.61 -3.28 -33.80
N VAL A 51 20.98 -2.03 -34.09
CA VAL A 51 20.06 -0.88 -34.04
C VAL A 51 18.83 -1.11 -34.94
N ALA A 52 19.02 -1.54 -36.18
CA ALA A 52 17.91 -1.84 -37.09
C ALA A 52 17.02 -2.99 -36.59
N LYS A 53 17.62 -4.02 -35.98
CA LYS A 53 16.87 -5.12 -35.35
C LYS A 53 16.02 -4.62 -34.18
N LEU A 54 16.60 -3.82 -33.28
CA LEU A 54 15.91 -3.27 -32.12
C LEU A 54 14.83 -2.27 -32.52
N HIS A 55 15.09 -1.39 -33.51
CA HIS A 55 14.08 -0.48 -34.06
C HIS A 55 12.87 -1.24 -34.64
N LYS A 56 13.12 -2.33 -35.38
CA LYS A 56 12.04 -3.20 -35.84
C LYS A 56 11.24 -3.77 -34.67
N SER A 57 11.92 -4.34 -33.66
CA SER A 57 11.27 -4.88 -32.46
C SER A 57 10.47 -3.82 -31.68
N TYR A 58 10.95 -2.57 -31.65
CA TYR A 58 10.28 -1.44 -31.02
C TYR A 58 8.96 -1.10 -31.72
N LEU A 59 8.97 -1.05 -33.06
CA LEU A 59 7.77 -0.78 -33.86
C LEU A 59 6.73 -1.91 -33.81
N GLU A 60 7.17 -3.16 -33.61
CA GLU A 60 6.32 -4.36 -33.52
C GLU A 60 5.89 -4.69 -32.07
N SER A 61 6.29 -3.89 -31.08
CA SER A 61 6.01 -4.14 -29.66
C SER A 61 4.66 -3.56 -29.19
N GLU A 62 4.01 -4.32 -28.32
CA GLU A 62 2.67 -4.10 -27.77
C GLU A 62 2.71 -4.38 -26.25
N PRO A 63 1.93 -3.67 -25.40
CA PRO A 63 0.77 -2.81 -25.73
C PRO A 63 1.09 -1.36 -26.12
N PHE A 64 2.32 -0.94 -25.88
CA PHE A 64 2.89 0.31 -26.40
C PHE A 64 4.34 0.01 -26.76
N ARG A 65 5.03 0.96 -27.41
CA ARG A 65 6.37 0.69 -27.93
C ARG A 65 7.42 0.65 -26.81
N TYR A 66 8.11 -0.48 -26.69
CA TYR A 66 9.23 -0.68 -25.77
C TYR A 66 10.33 -1.53 -26.42
N THR A 67 11.53 -1.52 -25.86
CA THR A 67 12.66 -2.36 -26.29
C THR A 67 13.25 -3.12 -25.11
N ARG A 68 13.44 -4.44 -25.26
CA ARG A 68 14.20 -5.30 -24.35
C ARG A 68 15.58 -5.59 -24.94
N VAL A 69 16.64 -5.12 -24.29
CA VAL A 69 18.04 -5.46 -24.57
C VAL A 69 18.49 -6.52 -23.55
N PRO A 70 18.74 -7.79 -23.94
CA PRO A 70 19.06 -8.84 -22.97
C PRO A 70 20.39 -8.69 -22.23
N LYS A 71 21.34 -7.94 -22.80
CA LYS A 71 22.65 -7.65 -22.19
C LYS A 71 23.11 -6.26 -22.62
N LEU A 72 23.13 -5.30 -21.71
CA LEU A 72 23.54 -3.92 -22.01
C LEU A 72 25.05 -3.70 -21.84
N PHE A 73 25.60 -4.08 -20.69
CA PHE A 73 26.98 -3.79 -20.30
C PHE A 73 27.89 -5.02 -20.35
N GLN A 74 29.20 -4.78 -20.34
CA GLN A 74 30.17 -5.83 -20.00
C GLN A 74 29.95 -6.33 -18.58
N ASP A 75 30.03 -7.64 -18.41
CA ASP A 75 29.57 -8.31 -17.19
C ASP A 75 30.43 -7.96 -15.97
N ASP A 76 31.75 -7.80 -16.18
CA ASP A 76 32.70 -7.39 -15.14
C ASP A 76 32.49 -5.95 -14.65
N LEU A 77 31.96 -5.06 -15.51
CA LEU A 77 31.57 -3.71 -15.09
C LEU A 77 30.31 -3.79 -14.22
N LEU A 78 29.27 -4.48 -14.69
CA LEU A 78 28.00 -4.55 -13.98
C LEU A 78 28.11 -5.27 -12.62
N LYS A 79 28.96 -6.30 -12.52
CA LYS A 79 29.30 -6.94 -11.25
C LYS A 79 29.86 -5.94 -10.23
N LYS A 80 30.85 -5.13 -10.65
CA LYS A 80 31.47 -4.10 -9.80
C LYS A 80 30.50 -2.98 -9.42
N VAL A 81 29.65 -2.54 -10.34
CA VAL A 81 28.56 -1.60 -10.03
C VAL A 81 27.64 -2.17 -8.95
N LYS A 82 27.23 -3.44 -9.10
CA LYS A 82 26.42 -4.13 -8.09
C LYS A 82 27.16 -4.28 -6.75
N ASP A 83 28.47 -4.53 -6.75
CA ASP A 83 29.28 -4.60 -5.53
C ASP A 83 29.36 -3.23 -4.83
N GLU A 84 29.61 -2.15 -5.58
CA GLU A 84 29.59 -0.76 -5.09
C GLU A 84 28.20 -0.38 -4.53
N CYS A 85 27.12 -0.66 -5.27
CA CYS A 85 25.76 -0.33 -4.84
C CYS A 85 25.35 -1.02 -3.52
N LEU A 86 25.85 -2.24 -3.25
CA LEU A 86 25.53 -2.97 -2.03
C LEU A 86 26.50 -2.70 -0.87
N GLY A 87 27.73 -2.28 -1.18
CA GLY A 87 28.76 -2.00 -0.17
C GLY A 87 28.71 -0.56 0.37
N GLU A 88 28.38 0.41 -0.49
CA GLU A 88 28.60 1.83 -0.21
C GLU A 88 27.30 2.66 -0.15
N LEU A 89 26.15 2.13 -0.58
CA LEU A 89 24.87 2.85 -0.57
C LEU A 89 23.95 2.39 0.58
N SER A 90 23.37 3.35 1.30
CA SER A 90 22.32 3.08 2.28
C SER A 90 20.95 3.11 1.62
N PHE A 91 20.18 2.04 1.77
CA PHE A 91 18.79 1.96 1.33
C PHE A 91 17.84 2.20 2.50
N THR A 92 16.83 3.03 2.28
CA THR A 92 15.75 3.33 3.22
C THR A 92 14.43 2.92 2.58
N GLU A 93 13.62 2.16 3.31
CA GLU A 93 12.26 1.84 2.86
C GLU A 93 11.40 3.11 2.84
N LYS A 94 10.70 3.34 1.73
CA LYS A 94 9.66 4.34 1.57
C LYS A 94 8.36 3.67 1.13
N GLU A 95 7.24 4.10 1.69
CA GLU A 95 5.93 3.53 1.42
C GLU A 95 4.85 4.61 1.41
N THR A 96 4.22 4.79 0.25
CA THR A 96 3.13 5.75 -0.01
C THR A 96 1.83 5.00 -0.33
N ASP A 97 0.84 5.64 -0.94
CA ASP A 97 -0.31 4.94 -1.54
C ASP A 97 0.13 4.08 -2.75
N ILE A 98 0.93 4.63 -3.67
CA ILE A 98 1.27 4.05 -4.97
C ILE A 98 2.48 3.10 -4.95
N TYR A 99 3.32 3.11 -3.91
CA TYR A 99 4.49 2.22 -3.86
C TYR A 99 4.91 1.78 -2.45
N LYS A 100 5.77 0.75 -2.42
CA LYS A 100 6.68 0.40 -1.32
C LYS A 100 8.02 -0.01 -1.93
N VAL A 101 9.11 0.69 -1.65
CA VAL A 101 10.43 0.39 -2.24
C VAL A 101 11.58 0.85 -1.33
N ASN A 102 12.69 0.11 -1.32
CA ASN A 102 13.91 0.57 -0.68
C ASN A 102 14.68 1.45 -1.66
N GLN A 103 14.69 2.75 -1.39
CA GLN A 103 15.39 3.75 -2.20
C GLN A 103 16.64 4.22 -1.49
N THR A 104 17.63 4.64 -2.27
CA THR A 104 18.84 5.23 -1.71
C THR A 104 18.55 6.67 -1.25
N GLY A 105 18.61 6.90 0.08
CA GLY A 105 18.10 8.13 0.71
C GLY A 105 18.78 9.42 0.22
N ASP A 106 20.10 9.36 0.01
CA ASP A 106 20.93 10.48 -0.42
C ASP A 106 20.87 10.73 -1.96
N LEU A 107 20.02 9.99 -2.69
CA LEU A 107 20.28 9.61 -4.08
C LEU A 107 19.07 9.67 -5.01
N ALA A 108 18.15 10.61 -4.76
CA ALA A 108 17.21 11.08 -5.79
C ALA A 108 17.94 11.54 -7.09
N SER A 109 19.24 11.86 -6.99
CA SER A 109 20.19 11.82 -8.08
C SER A 109 21.60 11.64 -7.53
N LEU A 110 22.51 10.98 -8.28
CA LEU A 110 23.96 10.95 -7.96
C LEU A 110 24.59 12.35 -7.80
N ASN A 111 23.90 13.40 -8.25
CA ASN A 111 24.31 14.80 -8.15
C ASN A 111 24.27 15.36 -6.71
N TYR A 112 23.66 14.67 -5.74
CA TYR A 112 23.60 15.11 -4.34
C TYR A 112 24.72 14.55 -3.45
N LEU A 113 25.47 13.54 -3.92
CA LEU A 113 26.61 12.99 -3.18
C LEU A 113 27.83 13.93 -3.22
N ASP A 114 28.55 14.01 -2.11
CA ASP A 114 29.79 14.77 -2.04
C ASP A 114 30.94 14.08 -2.82
N SER A 115 32.04 14.81 -3.04
CA SER A 115 33.18 14.29 -3.80
C SER A 115 33.92 13.11 -3.14
N SER A 116 33.75 12.91 -1.83
CA SER A 116 34.31 11.76 -1.11
C SER A 116 33.42 10.53 -1.29
N GLN A 117 32.10 10.67 -1.18
CA GLN A 117 31.13 9.60 -1.45
C GLN A 117 31.20 9.15 -2.92
N LEU A 118 31.25 10.09 -3.87
CA LEU A 118 31.42 9.78 -5.29
C LEU A 118 32.72 9.04 -5.62
N SER A 119 33.77 9.22 -4.82
CA SER A 119 35.04 8.50 -5.01
C SER A 119 34.98 7.01 -4.66
N LEU A 120 33.95 6.59 -3.90
CA LEU A 120 33.66 5.19 -3.57
C LEU A 120 32.86 4.47 -4.67
N LEU A 121 32.32 5.21 -5.64
CA LEU A 121 31.40 4.73 -6.67
C LEU A 121 31.95 4.83 -8.12
N PRO A 122 33.24 4.52 -8.40
CA PRO A 122 33.85 4.79 -9.71
C PRO A 122 33.27 3.93 -10.85
N ASN A 123 32.81 2.69 -10.59
CA ASN A 123 32.19 1.88 -11.64
C ASN A 123 30.75 2.34 -11.91
N LEU A 124 29.99 2.75 -10.90
CA LEU A 124 28.65 3.35 -11.07
C LEU A 124 28.72 4.67 -11.84
N LEU A 125 29.71 5.53 -11.55
CA LEU A 125 30.00 6.73 -12.34
C LEU A 125 30.32 6.40 -13.80
N LYS A 126 31.19 5.41 -14.05
CA LYS A 126 31.51 4.94 -15.40
C LYS A 126 30.27 4.43 -16.15
N LEU A 127 29.36 3.75 -15.46
CA LEU A 127 28.09 3.29 -16.03
C LEU A 127 27.17 4.46 -16.39
N ARG A 128 26.99 5.42 -15.48
CA ARG A 128 26.21 6.66 -15.71
C ARG A 128 26.73 7.42 -16.92
N ASP A 129 28.04 7.67 -16.97
CA ASP A 129 28.67 8.46 -18.02
C ASP A 129 28.57 7.75 -19.39
N ALA A 130 28.55 6.42 -19.39
CA ALA A 130 28.25 5.64 -20.59
C ALA A 130 26.79 5.78 -21.04
N LEU A 131 25.81 5.67 -20.13
CA LEU A 131 24.38 5.86 -20.43
C LEU A 131 24.09 7.25 -21.00
N TYR A 132 24.59 8.32 -20.37
CA TYR A 132 24.33 9.70 -20.83
C TYR A 132 25.27 10.19 -21.95
N SER A 133 26.19 9.35 -22.41
CA SER A 133 27.08 9.64 -23.54
C SER A 133 26.31 9.98 -24.82
N THR A 134 26.88 10.86 -25.65
CA THR A 134 26.31 11.19 -26.97
C THR A 134 26.08 9.96 -27.84
N LYS A 135 26.96 8.94 -27.74
CA LYS A 135 26.86 7.71 -28.52
C LYS A 135 25.68 6.84 -28.10
N PHE A 136 25.42 6.71 -26.79
CA PHE A 136 24.26 5.95 -26.31
C PHE A 136 22.93 6.71 -26.52
N ARG A 137 22.92 8.03 -26.31
CA ARG A 137 21.75 8.87 -26.65
C ARG A 137 21.41 8.82 -28.15
N ALA A 138 22.41 8.74 -29.03
CA ALA A 138 22.19 8.55 -30.47
C ALA A 138 21.67 7.14 -30.79
N PHE A 139 22.12 6.10 -30.07
CA PHE A 139 21.57 4.74 -30.16
C PHE A 139 20.08 4.70 -29.77
N LEU A 140 19.70 5.32 -28.64
CA LEU A 140 18.29 5.39 -28.22
C LEU A 140 17.42 6.12 -29.24
N GLN A 141 17.89 7.26 -29.75
CA GLN A 141 17.22 8.01 -30.82
C GLN A 141 17.02 7.18 -32.09
N ALA A 142 18.02 6.39 -32.48
CA ALA A 142 17.93 5.55 -33.68
C ALA A 142 17.04 4.31 -33.50
N VAL A 143 16.85 3.81 -32.27
CA VAL A 143 15.92 2.71 -31.96
C VAL A 143 14.48 3.21 -31.82
N THR A 144 14.25 4.35 -31.16
CA THR A 144 12.89 4.84 -30.83
C THR A 144 12.33 5.80 -31.87
N GLY A 145 13.14 6.75 -32.33
CA GLY A 145 12.66 7.96 -33.01
C GLY A 145 12.26 9.11 -32.06
N CYS A 146 12.52 9.00 -30.75
CA CYS A 146 12.04 9.92 -29.70
C CYS A 146 12.52 11.39 -29.78
N GLY A 147 13.36 11.71 -30.76
CA GLY A 147 14.02 13.00 -30.89
C GLY A 147 15.14 13.26 -29.86
N PRO A 148 15.73 14.47 -29.89
CA PRO A 148 16.94 14.80 -29.12
C PRO A 148 16.79 14.63 -27.61
N LEU A 149 17.73 13.90 -27.01
CA LEU A 149 17.79 13.60 -25.58
C LEU A 149 18.89 14.40 -24.87
N SER A 150 18.61 14.88 -23.66
CA SER A 150 19.59 15.60 -22.83
C SER A 150 20.77 14.72 -22.40
N GLY A 151 21.98 15.26 -22.47
CA GLY A 151 23.17 14.70 -21.83
C GLY A 151 23.54 15.38 -20.51
N ILE A 152 23.03 16.60 -20.29
CA ILE A 152 23.26 17.40 -19.07
C ILE A 152 22.29 17.03 -17.96
N LYS A 153 20.99 16.85 -18.26
CA LYS A 153 19.98 16.47 -17.26
C LYS A 153 19.98 14.95 -17.08
N GLN A 154 20.78 14.50 -16.12
CA GLN A 154 20.96 13.09 -15.77
C GLN A 154 20.07 12.74 -14.58
N ASP A 155 19.18 11.77 -14.76
CA ASP A 155 18.14 11.38 -13.82
C ASP A 155 18.15 9.85 -13.69
N MET A 156 18.79 9.36 -12.63
CA MET A 156 19.12 7.95 -12.41
C MET A 156 19.16 7.65 -10.91
N SER A 157 18.47 6.59 -10.51
CA SER A 157 18.33 6.13 -9.12
C SER A 157 18.66 4.64 -9.00
N VAL A 158 19.08 4.21 -7.81
CA VAL A 158 19.28 2.79 -7.46
C VAL A 158 18.17 2.38 -6.50
N ASN A 159 17.43 1.33 -6.86
CA ASN A 159 16.27 0.85 -6.10
C ASN A 159 16.40 -0.66 -5.83
N SER A 160 16.18 -1.08 -4.58
CA SER A 160 16.06 -2.50 -4.21
C SER A 160 14.62 -2.83 -3.80
N TYR A 161 14.05 -3.84 -4.43
CA TYR A 161 12.72 -4.37 -4.09
C TYR A 161 12.90 -5.72 -3.38
N THR A 162 12.48 -5.76 -2.12
CA THR A 162 12.43 -6.92 -1.22
C THR A 162 10.97 -7.37 -1.03
N LYS A 163 10.71 -8.35 -0.15
CA LYS A 163 9.35 -8.85 0.10
C LYS A 163 8.39 -7.73 0.47
N GLY A 164 7.27 -7.63 -0.24
CA GLY A 164 6.24 -6.60 -0.06
C GLY A 164 6.47 -5.36 -0.92
N CYS A 165 7.66 -5.14 -1.48
CA CYS A 165 7.92 -3.99 -2.33
C CYS A 165 7.20 -4.10 -3.69
N HIS A 166 6.55 -3.01 -4.10
CA HIS A 166 5.71 -2.89 -5.29
C HIS A 166 5.72 -1.44 -5.80
N LEU A 167 5.38 -1.23 -7.07
CA LEU A 167 5.07 0.09 -7.64
C LEU A 167 3.85 -0.06 -8.54
N LEU A 168 2.77 0.62 -8.20
CA LEU A 168 1.47 0.45 -8.84
C LEU A 168 1.39 1.16 -10.20
N ASN A 169 0.23 1.07 -10.87
CA ASN A 169 0.10 1.48 -12.26
C ASN A 169 0.25 3.00 -12.46
N HIS A 170 1.18 3.41 -13.32
CA HIS A 170 1.48 4.81 -13.65
C HIS A 170 2.02 4.93 -15.09
N ASP A 171 2.03 6.14 -15.65
CA ASP A 171 2.47 6.41 -17.04
C ASP A 171 3.84 7.09 -17.18
N ASP A 172 4.48 7.44 -16.06
CA ASP A 172 5.81 8.07 -15.96
C ASP A 172 5.91 9.54 -16.44
N VAL A 173 4.76 10.17 -16.68
CA VAL A 173 4.65 11.48 -17.35
C VAL A 173 4.87 12.61 -16.36
N ILE A 174 6.15 12.94 -16.13
CA ILE A 174 6.57 14.04 -15.25
C ILE A 174 7.57 14.97 -15.95
N GLY A 175 7.22 16.26 -16.00
CA GLY A 175 8.08 17.34 -16.48
C GLY A 175 8.65 17.11 -17.89
N THR A 176 9.98 16.99 -18.00
CA THR A 176 10.67 16.87 -19.30
C THR A 176 11.11 15.43 -19.63
N ARG A 177 10.63 14.40 -18.92
CA ARG A 177 10.94 12.99 -19.20
C ARG A 177 10.58 12.63 -20.66
N ARG A 178 11.36 11.75 -21.30
CA ARG A 178 11.19 11.39 -22.72
C ARG A 178 11.36 9.91 -22.98
N VAL A 179 12.36 9.27 -22.39
CA VAL A 179 12.55 7.82 -22.41
C VAL A 179 12.76 7.34 -20.99
N SER A 180 11.89 6.46 -20.50
CA SER A 180 12.08 5.74 -19.24
C SER A 180 12.95 4.51 -19.47
N TYR A 181 13.76 4.14 -18.49
CA TYR A 181 14.59 2.94 -18.56
C TYR A 181 14.77 2.24 -17.23
N ILE A 182 14.99 0.92 -17.30
CA ILE A 182 15.34 0.06 -16.17
C ILE A 182 16.45 -0.91 -16.58
N LEU A 183 17.55 -0.91 -15.83
CA LEU A 183 18.65 -1.87 -15.90
C LEU A 183 18.57 -2.81 -14.69
N TYR A 184 18.41 -4.10 -14.97
CA TYR A 184 18.21 -5.12 -13.94
C TYR A 184 19.51 -5.77 -13.48
N MET A 185 19.67 -5.85 -12.16
CA MET A 185 20.77 -6.55 -11.47
C MET A 185 20.25 -7.50 -10.36
N PRO A 186 19.20 -8.31 -10.60
CA PRO A 186 18.59 -9.16 -9.58
C PRO A 186 19.60 -10.10 -8.91
N LEU A 187 19.36 -10.34 -7.62
CA LEU A 187 20.24 -11.12 -6.76
C LEU A 187 19.58 -12.45 -6.34
N PRO A 188 20.39 -13.49 -6.13
CA PRO A 188 21.78 -13.62 -6.57
C PRO A 188 21.91 -13.77 -8.09
N ASN A 189 22.96 -13.18 -8.67
CA ASN A 189 23.14 -13.08 -10.13
C ASN A 189 23.54 -14.39 -10.84
N TYR A 190 23.78 -15.48 -10.10
CA TYR A 190 24.10 -16.79 -10.65
C TYR A 190 22.86 -17.65 -10.97
N GLN A 191 21.66 -17.20 -10.58
CA GLN A 191 20.41 -17.88 -10.89
C GLN A 191 19.46 -16.97 -11.67
N LEU A 192 18.59 -17.58 -12.47
CA LEU A 192 17.49 -16.84 -13.12
C LEU A 192 16.45 -16.45 -12.07
N TRP A 193 15.98 -15.22 -12.13
CA TRP A 193 14.85 -14.76 -11.33
C TRP A 193 13.59 -15.52 -11.76
N GLN A 194 12.92 -16.16 -10.80
CA GLN A 194 11.73 -16.96 -11.09
C GLN A 194 10.50 -16.07 -11.15
N ARG A 195 9.55 -16.37 -12.05
CA ARG A 195 8.29 -15.62 -12.15
C ARG A 195 7.51 -15.63 -10.83
N ASP A 196 7.51 -16.76 -10.14
CA ASP A 196 6.88 -16.95 -8.82
C ASP A 196 7.51 -16.12 -7.68
N TRP A 197 8.59 -15.37 -7.93
CA TRP A 197 9.18 -14.44 -6.96
C TRP A 197 8.62 -13.01 -7.10
N GLY A 198 7.78 -12.78 -8.11
CA GLY A 198 7.18 -11.48 -8.40
C GLY A 198 8.19 -10.49 -8.99
N GLY A 199 7.92 -9.19 -8.87
CA GLY A 199 8.84 -8.15 -9.36
C GLY A 199 8.89 -7.98 -10.88
N ALA A 200 7.98 -8.59 -11.65
CA ALA A 200 7.91 -8.35 -13.08
C ALA A 200 7.55 -6.89 -13.42
N LEU A 201 8.07 -6.39 -14.55
CA LEU A 201 7.56 -5.18 -15.18
C LEU A 201 6.30 -5.53 -15.96
N GLU A 202 5.15 -4.99 -15.56
CA GLU A 202 3.88 -5.24 -16.23
C GLU A 202 3.52 -4.06 -17.14
N LEU A 203 3.05 -4.34 -18.36
CA LEU A 203 2.66 -3.33 -19.35
C LEU A 203 1.18 -3.48 -19.68
N TYR A 204 0.45 -2.36 -19.71
CA TYR A 204 -1.00 -2.35 -19.82
C TYR A 204 -1.47 -1.82 -21.18
N PRO A 205 -2.43 -2.49 -21.84
CA PRO A 205 -3.13 -1.92 -22.98
C PRO A 205 -4.07 -0.81 -22.52
N THR A 206 -4.35 0.13 -23.42
CA THR A 206 -5.29 1.23 -23.15
C THR A 206 -6.58 1.08 -23.91
N LYS A 207 -7.66 1.54 -23.30
CA LYS A 207 -8.98 1.77 -23.89
C LYS A 207 -9.33 3.24 -23.80
N LEU A 208 -10.39 3.67 -24.49
CA LEU A 208 -10.96 5.00 -24.28
C LEU A 208 -11.84 4.97 -23.03
N GLY A 209 -11.55 5.85 -22.08
CA GLY A 209 -12.38 6.14 -20.92
C GLY A 209 -13.63 6.97 -21.27
N PRO A 210 -14.49 7.31 -20.29
CA PRO A 210 -15.77 7.99 -20.52
C PRO A 210 -15.67 9.33 -21.25
N GLU A 211 -14.58 10.08 -21.02
CA GLU A 211 -14.32 11.39 -21.65
C GLU A 211 -13.52 11.29 -22.97
N GLY A 212 -13.28 10.07 -23.48
CA GLY A 212 -12.40 9.83 -24.62
C GLY A 212 -10.90 9.91 -24.30
N VAL A 213 -10.54 10.17 -23.04
CA VAL A 213 -9.16 10.08 -22.54
C VAL A 213 -8.71 8.61 -22.52
N PRO A 214 -7.51 8.29 -23.02
CA PRO A 214 -6.94 6.94 -22.89
C PRO A 214 -6.71 6.54 -21.43
N GLU A 215 -7.24 5.39 -21.05
CA GLU A 215 -7.12 4.78 -19.72
C GLU A 215 -6.59 3.33 -19.84
N PRO A 216 -5.78 2.85 -18.88
CA PRO A 216 -5.31 1.47 -18.87
C PRO A 216 -6.43 0.48 -18.57
N GLU A 217 -6.37 -0.70 -19.20
CA GLU A 217 -7.16 -1.84 -18.81
C GLU A 217 -6.74 -2.38 -17.43
N CYS A 218 -7.62 -3.10 -16.74
CA CYS A 218 -7.34 -3.56 -15.36
C CYS A 218 -6.30 -4.70 -15.27
N VAL A 219 -6.02 -5.36 -16.40
CA VAL A 219 -5.17 -6.55 -16.53
C VAL A 219 -4.03 -6.22 -17.50
N PRO A 220 -2.75 -6.45 -17.13
CA PRO A 220 -1.63 -6.23 -18.04
C PRO A 220 -1.65 -7.26 -19.19
N SER A 221 -1.21 -6.84 -20.38
CA SER A 221 -1.08 -7.74 -21.53
C SER A 221 0.33 -8.31 -21.69
N LYS A 222 1.31 -7.72 -20.98
CA LYS A 222 2.70 -8.19 -20.88
C LYS A 222 3.18 -8.09 -19.43
N SER A 223 4.02 -9.02 -19.03
CA SER A 223 4.66 -9.11 -17.74
C SER A 223 6.06 -9.67 -18.00
N VAL A 224 7.09 -8.92 -17.65
CA VAL A 224 8.49 -9.22 -18.00
C VAL A 224 9.29 -9.40 -16.71
N PRO A 225 9.68 -10.63 -16.33
CA PRO A 225 10.50 -10.85 -15.14
C PRO A 225 11.89 -10.22 -15.31
N PRO A 226 12.47 -9.67 -14.23
CA PRO A 226 13.79 -9.05 -14.25
C PRO A 226 14.89 -10.10 -14.48
N SER A 227 15.87 -9.77 -15.32
CA SER A 227 17.02 -10.65 -15.59
C SER A 227 18.33 -9.88 -15.47
N TRP A 228 19.40 -10.54 -15.01
CA TRP A 228 20.72 -9.91 -14.91
C TRP A 228 21.16 -9.27 -16.24
N ASN A 229 21.57 -7.99 -16.19
CA ASN A 229 22.04 -7.19 -17.32
C ASN A 229 20.98 -6.90 -18.41
N GLN A 230 19.72 -7.25 -18.17
CA GLN A 230 18.59 -6.89 -19.02
C GLN A 230 18.32 -5.39 -18.86
N PHE A 231 18.19 -4.69 -19.97
CA PHE A 231 17.80 -3.29 -20.02
C PHE A 231 16.51 -3.16 -20.80
N ILE A 232 15.51 -2.51 -20.20
CA ILE A 232 14.23 -2.21 -20.85
C ILE A 232 14.07 -0.70 -20.92
N PHE A 233 13.60 -0.18 -22.06
CA PHE A 233 13.30 1.23 -22.22
C PHE A 233 12.12 1.47 -23.16
N PHE A 234 11.42 2.58 -22.97
CA PHE A 234 10.26 3.00 -23.75
C PHE A 234 10.11 4.52 -23.73
N GLU A 235 9.46 5.08 -24.75
CA GLU A 235 9.08 6.50 -24.74
C GLU A 235 8.00 6.77 -23.69
N VAL A 236 8.14 7.87 -22.96
CA VAL A 236 7.13 8.36 -22.00
C VAL A 236 6.02 9.04 -22.79
N GLN A 237 4.80 8.53 -22.67
CA GLN A 237 3.64 8.93 -23.47
C GLN A 237 2.41 9.17 -22.57
N PRO A 238 1.93 10.44 -22.46
CA PRO A 238 0.72 10.79 -21.71
C PRO A 238 -0.46 9.88 -22.05
N GLY A 239 -1.03 9.23 -21.03
CA GLY A 239 -2.15 8.30 -21.19
C GLY A 239 -1.84 7.02 -21.99
N ARG A 240 -0.57 6.63 -22.18
CA ARG A 240 -0.23 5.40 -22.95
C ARG A 240 0.82 4.50 -22.33
N SER A 241 1.91 5.04 -21.77
CA SER A 241 3.03 4.24 -21.23
C SER A 241 2.74 3.62 -19.85
N PHE A 242 1.52 3.10 -19.66
CA PHE A 242 1.03 2.58 -18.38
C PHE A 242 1.70 1.26 -18.00
N HIS A 243 2.40 1.27 -16.87
CA HIS A 243 3.15 0.13 -16.38
C HIS A 243 3.19 0.06 -14.83
N SER A 244 3.59 -1.08 -14.29
CA SER A 244 3.77 -1.33 -12.85
C SER A 244 4.98 -2.24 -12.59
N VAL A 245 5.38 -2.33 -11.33
CA VAL A 245 6.23 -3.39 -10.79
C VAL A 245 5.37 -4.27 -9.89
N GLU A 246 5.14 -5.51 -10.33
CA GLU A 246 4.51 -6.58 -9.56
C GLU A 246 5.21 -6.73 -8.19
N GLU A 247 4.46 -7.00 -7.13
CA GLU A 247 5.02 -7.18 -5.78
C GLU A 247 6.09 -8.28 -5.75
N VAL A 248 7.25 -7.98 -5.18
CA VAL A 248 8.27 -8.99 -4.87
C VAL A 248 7.83 -9.77 -3.63
N VAL A 249 7.82 -11.11 -3.71
CA VAL A 249 7.32 -11.98 -2.62
C VAL A 249 8.40 -12.78 -1.90
N VAL A 250 9.68 -12.46 -2.16
CA VAL A 250 10.89 -13.09 -1.60
C VAL A 250 11.85 -12.02 -1.04
N GLY A 251 12.92 -12.40 -0.32
CA GLY A 251 13.91 -11.41 0.11
C GLY A 251 13.69 -10.79 1.48
N SER A 252 13.07 -11.49 2.43
CA SER A 252 12.95 -11.01 3.81
C SER A 252 14.23 -11.27 4.61
N GLY A 253 14.83 -10.21 5.17
CA GLY A 253 15.74 -10.34 6.32
C GLY A 253 17.10 -10.98 6.05
N GLY A 254 17.62 -10.93 4.81
CA GLY A 254 19.01 -11.30 4.49
C GLY A 254 19.34 -12.80 4.52
N GLU A 255 18.43 -13.68 4.91
CA GLU A 255 18.70 -15.14 5.01
C GLU A 255 18.65 -15.87 3.66
N ASP A 256 17.89 -15.38 2.67
CA ASP A 256 17.79 -15.99 1.32
C ASP A 256 18.59 -15.26 0.22
N GLY A 257 19.10 -14.06 0.51
CA GLY A 257 19.89 -13.22 -0.39
C GLY A 257 19.20 -12.79 -1.69
N ARG A 258 17.87 -12.87 -1.77
CA ARG A 258 17.11 -12.52 -2.99
C ARG A 258 16.61 -11.07 -2.95
N GLU A 259 17.09 -10.26 -3.88
CA GLU A 259 16.65 -8.87 -4.03
C GLU A 259 16.51 -8.51 -5.51
N ARG A 260 15.44 -7.79 -5.87
CA ARG A 260 15.32 -7.18 -7.20
C ARG A 260 15.99 -5.81 -7.17
N LEU A 261 17.33 -5.83 -7.24
CA LEU A 261 18.15 -4.65 -7.41
C LEU A 261 18.05 -4.14 -8.86
N SER A 262 17.88 -2.83 -9.03
CA SER A 262 17.76 -2.18 -10.33
C SER A 262 18.34 -0.77 -10.32
N ILE A 263 18.84 -0.34 -11.48
CA ILE A 263 19.12 1.08 -11.78
C ILE A 263 18.04 1.54 -12.75
N SER A 264 17.27 2.56 -12.38
CA SER A 264 16.17 3.09 -13.19
C SER A 264 16.25 4.60 -13.27
N GLY A 265 15.69 5.17 -14.33
CA GLY A 265 15.73 6.60 -14.53
C GLY A 265 15.20 7.01 -15.88
N TRP A 266 15.50 8.26 -16.25
CA TRP A 266 14.97 8.88 -17.46
C TRP A 266 16.04 9.57 -18.27
N PHE A 267 15.88 9.51 -19.58
CA PHE A 267 16.42 10.51 -20.48
C PHE A 267 15.35 11.58 -20.68
N HIS A 268 15.71 12.82 -20.39
CA HIS A 268 14.85 13.97 -20.69
C HIS A 268 14.99 14.38 -22.14
N ALA A 269 13.98 15.10 -22.66
CA ALA A 269 14.16 15.88 -23.88
C ALA A 269 15.35 16.84 -23.73
N ALA A 270 16.02 17.18 -24.83
CA ALA A 270 17.10 18.16 -24.85
C ALA A 270 16.70 19.45 -24.08
N GLN A 271 17.65 20.04 -23.36
CA GLN A 271 17.47 21.26 -22.57
C GLN A 271 17.97 22.50 -23.32
N GLU A 272 17.61 23.69 -22.84
CA GLU A 272 18.06 24.94 -23.46
C GLU A 272 19.60 25.01 -23.54
N GLY A 273 20.12 25.18 -24.76
CA GLY A 273 21.56 25.15 -25.06
C GLY A 273 22.12 23.80 -25.52
N GLU A 274 21.34 22.72 -25.47
CA GLU A 274 21.72 21.42 -26.05
C GLU A 274 21.34 21.29 -27.53
N GLU A 275 22.05 20.41 -28.24
CA GLU A 275 21.79 20.11 -29.65
C GLU A 275 20.38 19.54 -29.84
N GLY A 276 19.64 20.12 -30.78
CA GLY A 276 18.27 19.71 -31.08
C GLY A 276 17.21 20.15 -30.07
N TYR A 277 17.53 21.05 -29.14
CA TYR A 277 16.53 21.68 -28.28
C TYR A 277 15.46 22.40 -29.10
N VAL A 278 14.20 22.09 -28.79
CA VAL A 278 13.02 22.81 -29.24
C VAL A 278 12.25 23.24 -28.00
N LYS A 279 11.97 24.53 -27.86
CA LYS A 279 11.12 25.03 -26.79
C LYS A 279 9.73 24.40 -26.93
N PRO A 280 9.12 23.82 -25.88
CA PRO A 280 7.74 23.35 -25.95
C PRO A 280 6.81 24.49 -26.38
N VAL A 281 6.01 24.24 -27.42
CA VAL A 281 5.05 25.20 -27.98
C VAL A 281 3.61 24.79 -27.65
N ASP A 282 3.36 23.47 -27.60
CA ASP A 282 2.05 22.88 -27.39
C ASP A 282 1.99 22.15 -26.04
N GLU A 283 0.83 22.20 -25.39
CA GLU A 283 0.50 21.36 -24.24
C GLU A 283 0.28 19.90 -24.70
N PRO A 284 0.53 18.89 -23.86
CA PRO A 284 0.28 17.49 -24.22
C PRO A 284 -1.21 17.24 -24.50
N GLU A 285 -1.49 16.46 -25.55
CA GLU A 285 -2.86 16.14 -26.00
C GLU A 285 -3.72 15.44 -24.92
N TYR A 286 -3.07 14.71 -23.99
CA TYR A 286 -3.72 13.98 -22.92
C TYR A 286 -3.10 14.32 -21.56
N LYS A 287 -3.94 14.36 -20.53
CA LYS A 287 -3.53 14.48 -19.12
C LYS A 287 -2.71 13.28 -18.66
N SER A 288 -1.68 13.52 -17.87
CA SER A 288 -0.90 12.51 -17.15
C SER A 288 -1.75 11.74 -16.14
N SER A 289 -1.29 10.56 -15.72
CA SER A 289 -1.91 9.80 -14.63
C SER A 289 -2.14 10.63 -13.36
N ARG A 290 -1.16 11.47 -12.97
CA ARG A 290 -1.24 12.38 -11.80
C ARG A 290 -2.36 13.42 -11.93
N GLU A 291 -2.50 14.04 -13.10
CA GLU A 291 -3.56 15.03 -13.36
C GLU A 291 -4.96 14.41 -13.46
N GLN A 292 -5.04 13.10 -13.74
CA GLN A 292 -6.28 12.35 -13.74
C GLN A 292 -6.70 11.85 -12.34
N LEU A 293 -5.78 11.84 -11.37
CA LEU A 293 -6.00 11.40 -9.99
C LEU A 293 -6.61 12.47 -9.09
N ALA A 294 -6.21 13.73 -9.28
CA ALA A 294 -6.45 14.83 -8.33
C ALA A 294 -7.92 15.12 -7.99
N ASN A 295 -8.87 14.77 -8.87
CA ASN A 295 -10.29 15.03 -8.68
C ASN A 295 -11.13 13.79 -9.04
N THR A 296 -12.09 13.43 -8.19
CA THR A 296 -12.98 12.27 -8.37
C THR A 296 -14.45 12.57 -8.07
N GLN A 297 -15.27 12.57 -9.11
CA GLN A 297 -16.73 12.69 -8.97
C GLN A 297 -17.39 11.33 -8.70
N THR A 298 -18.34 11.31 -7.77
CA THR A 298 -19.10 10.09 -7.41
C THR A 298 -20.51 10.10 -8.00
N ALA A 299 -20.93 8.98 -8.58
CA ALA A 299 -22.24 8.83 -9.22
C ALA A 299 -23.31 8.42 -8.20
N PHE A 300 -23.77 9.39 -7.42
CA PHE A 300 -24.77 9.19 -6.36
C PHE A 300 -26.18 8.87 -6.90
N LYS A 301 -26.94 8.10 -6.11
CA LYS A 301 -28.36 7.77 -6.29
C LYS A 301 -29.21 8.60 -5.31
N SER A 302 -30.32 9.14 -5.81
CA SER A 302 -31.35 9.74 -4.95
C SER A 302 -32.23 8.66 -4.31
N TYR A 303 -32.72 8.92 -3.10
CA TYR A 303 -33.77 8.09 -2.50
C TYR A 303 -35.07 8.19 -3.32
N ASN A 304 -35.82 7.09 -3.44
CA ASN A 304 -37.04 7.05 -4.26
C ASN A 304 -38.19 7.83 -3.58
N THR A 305 -38.63 8.92 -4.22
CA THR A 305 -39.60 9.91 -3.70
C THR A 305 -41.05 9.67 -4.16
N SER A 306 -41.39 8.47 -4.65
CA SER A 306 -42.63 8.25 -5.41
C SER A 306 -43.87 7.79 -4.61
N GLN A 307 -43.91 7.97 -3.27
CA GLN A 307 -45.12 7.72 -2.47
C GLN A 307 -45.23 8.57 -1.18
N SER A 308 -46.12 9.57 -1.24
CA SER A 308 -46.82 10.28 -0.14
C SER A 308 -46.04 10.91 1.01
N THR A 309 -45.98 12.25 1.05
CA THR A 309 -46.04 13.15 2.24
C THR A 309 -44.96 13.01 3.33
N ILE A 310 -44.09 12.01 3.25
CA ILE A 310 -42.94 11.79 4.13
C ILE A 310 -41.72 12.50 3.47
N ASP A 311 -41.93 13.77 3.11
CA ASP A 311 -41.17 14.47 2.05
C ASP A 311 -40.01 15.33 2.59
N LYS A 312 -39.44 14.97 3.74
CA LYS A 312 -38.24 15.62 4.31
C LYS A 312 -37.17 14.59 4.64
N PRO A 313 -35.86 14.90 4.54
CA PRO A 313 -34.84 14.05 5.13
C PRO A 313 -35.15 13.84 6.63
N PRO A 314 -34.88 12.64 7.17
CA PRO A 314 -35.06 12.40 8.60
C PRO A 314 -34.26 13.43 9.38
N LEU A 315 -34.88 14.03 10.41
CA LEU A 315 -34.20 15.02 11.24
C LEU A 315 -33.34 14.32 12.30
N PRO A 316 -32.17 14.87 12.67
CA PRO A 316 -31.29 14.29 13.69
C PRO A 316 -31.93 13.97 15.04
N ASP A 317 -32.96 14.73 15.45
CA ASP A 317 -33.68 14.55 16.72
C ASP A 317 -34.96 13.70 16.59
N ALA A 318 -35.24 13.16 15.40
CA ALA A 318 -36.33 12.21 15.21
C ALA A 318 -36.03 10.87 15.94
N GLN A 319 -37.09 10.15 16.29
CA GLN A 319 -36.99 8.76 16.72
C GLN A 319 -37.24 7.85 15.53
N LEU A 320 -36.58 6.69 15.49
CA LEU A 320 -36.89 5.63 14.52
C LEU A 320 -38.34 5.17 14.69
N SER A 321 -39.05 4.98 13.59
CA SER A 321 -40.41 4.41 13.62
C SER A 321 -40.39 2.92 13.98
N GLU A 322 -41.54 2.36 14.34
CA GLU A 322 -41.67 0.90 14.54
C GLU A 322 -41.35 0.11 13.25
N GLU A 323 -41.63 0.69 12.08
CA GLU A 323 -41.31 0.11 10.77
C GLU A 323 -39.79 0.11 10.53
N ASP A 324 -39.11 1.24 10.80
CA ASP A 324 -37.65 1.34 10.71
C ASP A 324 -36.96 0.36 11.66
N LEU A 325 -37.40 0.31 12.93
CA LEU A 325 -36.86 -0.61 13.93
C LEU A 325 -37.06 -2.07 13.53
N THR A 326 -38.23 -2.42 12.99
CA THR A 326 -38.51 -3.78 12.51
C THR A 326 -37.54 -4.15 11.39
N PHE A 327 -37.44 -3.32 10.34
CA PHE A 327 -36.53 -3.54 9.21
C PHE A 327 -35.06 -3.62 9.65
N LEU A 328 -34.58 -2.64 10.43
CA LEU A 328 -33.17 -2.59 10.86
C LEU A 328 -32.80 -3.76 11.77
N SER A 329 -33.74 -4.28 12.57
CA SER A 329 -33.49 -5.43 13.45
C SER A 329 -33.19 -6.74 12.71
N GLU A 330 -33.55 -6.85 11.42
CA GLU A 330 -33.15 -8.00 10.59
C GLU A 330 -31.64 -7.99 10.29
N PHE A 331 -31.00 -6.81 10.25
CA PHE A 331 -29.62 -6.62 9.81
C PHE A 331 -28.65 -6.21 10.92
N ILE A 332 -29.04 -5.25 11.75
CA ILE A 332 -28.19 -4.54 12.72
C ILE A 332 -28.28 -5.19 14.09
N ASN A 333 -27.16 -5.25 14.80
CA ASN A 333 -27.10 -5.68 16.19
C ASN A 333 -28.00 -4.79 17.06
N PRO A 334 -28.98 -5.36 17.81
CA PRO A 334 -29.97 -4.59 18.57
C PRO A 334 -29.41 -3.56 19.55
N VAL A 335 -28.14 -3.69 19.99
CA VAL A 335 -27.47 -2.68 20.83
C VAL A 335 -27.43 -1.30 20.15
N TYR A 336 -27.22 -1.25 18.83
CA TYR A 336 -27.13 -0.01 18.04
C TYR A 336 -28.50 0.61 17.69
N LEU A 337 -29.59 -0.09 17.97
CA LEU A 337 -30.97 0.39 17.79
C LEU A 337 -31.58 0.94 19.09
N GLN A 338 -30.87 0.86 20.22
CA GLN A 338 -31.33 1.41 21.49
C GLN A 338 -31.17 2.94 21.51
N PRO A 339 -32.21 3.72 21.88
CA PRO A 339 -32.15 5.19 21.88
C PRO A 339 -30.97 5.77 22.67
N ARG A 340 -30.65 5.17 23.82
CA ARG A 340 -29.51 5.59 24.65
C ARG A 340 -28.15 5.36 23.96
N THR A 341 -28.01 4.26 23.22
CA THR A 341 -26.79 4.00 22.44
C THR A 341 -26.67 4.99 21.31
N MET A 342 -27.75 5.20 20.53
CA MET A 342 -27.74 6.16 19.42
C MET A 342 -27.42 7.58 19.89
N GLN A 343 -27.98 8.03 21.02
CA GLN A 343 -27.65 9.33 21.62
C GLN A 343 -26.16 9.42 22.02
N SER A 344 -25.61 8.37 22.65
CA SER A 344 -24.19 8.35 23.04
C SER A 344 -23.24 8.33 21.83
N LEU A 345 -23.64 7.68 20.74
CA LEU A 345 -22.89 7.69 19.48
C LEU A 345 -22.96 9.06 18.82
N ALA A 346 -24.13 9.69 18.79
CA ALA A 346 -24.32 11.04 18.25
C ALA A 346 -23.45 12.08 18.96
N SER A 347 -23.39 12.07 20.30
CA SER A 347 -22.49 12.95 21.06
C SER A 347 -21.02 12.72 20.68
N ARG A 348 -20.58 11.46 20.59
CA ARG A 348 -19.20 11.14 20.23
C ARG A 348 -18.87 11.50 18.77
N PHE A 349 -19.80 11.33 17.84
CA PHE A 349 -19.59 11.71 16.44
C PHE A 349 -19.45 13.22 16.27
N VAL A 350 -20.19 14.02 17.04
CA VAL A 350 -20.04 15.49 17.08
C VAL A 350 -18.67 15.92 17.63
N GLU A 351 -18.07 15.13 18.53
CA GLU A 351 -16.73 15.39 19.11
C GLU A 351 -15.58 14.89 18.23
N GLU A 352 -15.72 13.72 17.58
CA GLU A 352 -14.62 13.01 16.89
C GLU A 352 -14.73 13.03 15.35
N SER A 353 -15.82 13.55 14.78
CA SER A 353 -16.18 13.47 13.34
C SER A 353 -16.15 12.06 12.74
N SER A 354 -16.04 11.02 13.57
CA SER A 354 -15.82 9.64 13.19
C SER A 354 -16.28 8.66 14.26
N LEU A 355 -16.61 7.43 13.87
CA LEU A 355 -17.00 6.34 14.78
C LEU A 355 -16.56 4.98 14.22
N GLU A 356 -16.02 4.10 15.06
CA GLU A 356 -15.84 2.68 14.75
C GLU A 356 -16.75 1.82 15.64
N LEU A 357 -17.75 1.16 15.05
CA LEU A 357 -18.74 0.33 15.72
C LEU A 357 -18.43 -1.15 15.51
N HIS A 358 -18.16 -1.87 16.59
CA HIS A 358 -17.76 -3.28 16.56
C HIS A 358 -18.97 -4.23 16.66
N SER A 359 -18.93 -5.36 15.96
CA SER A 359 -20.07 -6.30 15.90
C SER A 359 -21.36 -5.63 15.41
N PHE A 360 -21.27 -4.85 14.33
CA PHE A 360 -22.35 -3.99 13.84
C PHE A 360 -23.56 -4.78 13.30
N LEU A 361 -23.32 -5.77 12.44
CA LEU A 361 -24.35 -6.70 11.97
C LEU A 361 -24.79 -7.63 13.11
N ALA A 362 -26.06 -8.01 13.09
CA ALA A 362 -26.61 -9.03 13.96
C ALA A 362 -25.84 -10.35 13.82
N ASN A 363 -25.47 -10.97 14.95
CA ASN A 363 -24.53 -12.10 15.03
C ASN A 363 -24.82 -13.21 14.01
N HIS A 364 -26.10 -13.56 13.83
CA HIS A 364 -26.54 -14.62 12.92
C HIS A 364 -26.18 -14.37 11.43
N ILE A 365 -26.01 -13.11 11.00
CA ILE A 365 -25.50 -12.77 9.67
C ILE A 365 -23.98 -12.89 9.65
N ALA A 366 -23.31 -12.34 10.66
CA ALA A 366 -21.85 -12.33 10.77
C ALA A 366 -21.26 -13.76 10.82
N GLU A 367 -21.79 -14.61 11.70
CA GLU A 367 -21.44 -16.03 11.86
C GLU A 367 -21.67 -16.85 10.57
N ALA A 368 -22.68 -16.48 9.78
CA ALA A 368 -23.00 -17.13 8.51
C ALA A 368 -22.10 -16.65 7.36
N LEU A 369 -21.72 -15.37 7.35
CA LEU A 369 -20.99 -14.73 6.25
C LEU A 369 -19.49 -15.00 6.31
N GLU A 370 -18.86 -14.90 7.49
CA GLU A 370 -17.40 -15.02 7.66
C GLU A 370 -16.80 -16.31 7.04
N PRO A 371 -17.28 -17.53 7.35
CA PRO A 371 -16.70 -18.74 6.78
C PRO A 371 -16.95 -18.84 5.27
N ARG A 372 -18.06 -18.29 4.76
CA ARG A 372 -18.40 -18.31 3.34
C ARG A 372 -17.51 -17.38 2.51
N LEU A 373 -17.10 -16.24 3.06
CA LEU A 373 -16.10 -15.37 2.43
C LEU A 373 -14.74 -16.05 2.33
N ARG A 374 -14.28 -16.70 3.41
CA ARG A 374 -13.04 -17.51 3.39
C ARG A 374 -13.11 -18.65 2.37
N GLU A 375 -14.26 -19.32 2.28
CA GLU A 375 -14.46 -20.41 1.31
C GLU A 375 -14.45 -19.88 -0.14
N LEU A 376 -15.05 -18.71 -0.40
CA LEU A 376 -14.99 -18.06 -1.71
C LEU A 376 -13.55 -17.64 -2.09
N ASP A 377 -12.77 -17.10 -1.13
CA ASP A 377 -11.34 -16.85 -1.35
C ASP A 377 -10.54 -18.14 -1.64
N ALA A 378 -10.84 -19.24 -0.95
CA ALA A 378 -10.21 -20.53 -1.23
C ALA A 378 -10.58 -21.08 -2.62
N GLN A 379 -11.86 -21.00 -3.03
CA GLN A 379 -12.35 -21.43 -4.34
C GLN A 379 -11.75 -20.60 -5.50
N ASP A 380 -11.42 -19.33 -5.25
CA ASP A 380 -10.79 -18.44 -6.23
C ASP A 380 -9.25 -18.44 -6.20
N GLY A 381 -8.62 -19.27 -5.35
CA GLY A 381 -7.16 -19.38 -5.24
C GLY A 381 -6.49 -18.22 -4.49
N LEU A 382 -7.26 -17.45 -3.72
CA LEU A 382 -6.81 -16.27 -2.97
C LEU A 382 -6.51 -16.58 -1.48
N GLY A 383 -6.98 -17.72 -0.98
CA GLY A 383 -6.75 -18.21 0.40
C GLY A 383 -5.29 -18.61 0.71
N PRO A 384 -5.03 -19.13 1.94
CA PRO A 384 -3.67 -19.31 2.47
C PRO A 384 -2.82 -20.33 1.70
N GLU A 385 -3.44 -21.31 1.02
CA GLU A 385 -2.79 -22.32 0.17
C GLU A 385 -1.91 -21.71 -0.95
N ARG A 386 -2.13 -20.44 -1.29
CA ARG A 386 -1.32 -19.66 -2.23
C ARG A 386 0.13 -19.43 -1.74
N ASN A 387 0.40 -19.62 -0.44
CA ASN A 387 1.72 -19.51 0.18
C ASN A 387 2.46 -18.19 -0.16
N GLY A 388 1.71 -17.08 -0.18
CA GLY A 388 2.26 -15.73 -0.42
C GLY A 388 2.54 -15.34 -1.87
N LYS A 389 2.35 -16.22 -2.86
CA LYS A 389 2.63 -15.92 -4.29
C LYS A 389 1.59 -14.97 -4.90
N VAL A 390 1.99 -14.00 -5.73
CA VAL A 390 1.02 -13.14 -6.45
C VAL A 390 0.04 -14.01 -7.28
N PRO A 391 -1.28 -13.87 -7.10
CA PRO A 391 -2.27 -14.66 -7.84
C PRO A 391 -2.46 -14.11 -9.28
N PRO A 392 -2.97 -14.92 -10.22
CA PRO A 392 -3.38 -14.44 -11.55
C PRO A 392 -4.32 -13.23 -11.48
N HIS A 393 -4.17 -12.23 -12.36
CA HIS A 393 -4.98 -10.99 -12.33
C HIS A 393 -6.49 -11.22 -12.51
N CYS A 394 -6.90 -12.37 -13.07
CA CYS A 394 -8.31 -12.78 -13.19
C CYS A 394 -8.87 -13.54 -11.97
N SER A 395 -8.08 -13.77 -10.92
CA SER A 395 -8.56 -14.53 -9.75
C SER A 395 -9.81 -13.86 -9.17
N GLY A 396 -10.87 -14.65 -8.96
CA GLY A 396 -12.17 -14.18 -8.48
C GLY A 396 -13.10 -13.48 -9.49
N VAL A 397 -12.71 -13.34 -10.76
CA VAL A 397 -13.50 -12.60 -11.78
C VAL A 397 -13.51 -13.31 -13.14
N ASP A 398 -14.51 -13.03 -13.97
CA ASP A 398 -14.60 -13.53 -15.36
C ASP A 398 -13.76 -12.68 -16.33
N ALA A 399 -12.53 -12.33 -15.94
CA ALA A 399 -11.60 -11.61 -16.79
C ALA A 399 -10.71 -12.60 -17.56
N THR A 400 -10.42 -12.31 -18.83
CA THR A 400 -9.35 -13.02 -19.53
C THR A 400 -8.00 -12.55 -18.99
N ASN A 401 -7.38 -13.34 -18.12
CA ASN A 401 -5.93 -13.31 -17.97
C ASN A 401 -5.35 -14.13 -19.13
N PRO A 402 -4.77 -13.51 -20.18
CA PRO A 402 -3.89 -14.28 -21.04
C PRO A 402 -2.76 -14.76 -20.14
N ASP A 403 -2.54 -16.06 -19.96
CA ASP A 403 -1.37 -16.52 -19.20
C ASP A 403 -0.13 -15.96 -19.88
N VAL A 404 0.50 -14.97 -19.24
CA VAL A 404 1.46 -14.07 -19.88
C VAL A 404 2.82 -14.76 -20.00
N VAL A 405 2.88 -15.72 -20.91
CA VAL A 405 4.13 -16.23 -21.48
C VAL A 405 4.49 -15.27 -22.59
N SER A 406 5.60 -14.55 -22.43
CA SER A 406 6.18 -13.85 -23.58
C SER A 406 6.53 -14.88 -24.65
N VAL A 407 6.07 -14.67 -25.88
CA VAL A 407 6.39 -15.55 -27.02
C VAL A 407 7.92 -15.60 -27.24
N ASP A 408 8.65 -14.58 -26.77
CA ASP A 408 10.11 -14.48 -26.83
C ASP A 408 10.86 -15.33 -25.78
N ASP A 409 10.18 -15.84 -24.74
CA ASP A 409 10.81 -16.73 -23.76
C ASP A 409 10.90 -18.19 -24.25
N ALA A 410 10.45 -18.46 -25.50
CA ALA A 410 10.74 -19.67 -26.25
C ALA A 410 12.22 -19.75 -26.66
N ASN A 411 13.09 -20.03 -25.68
CA ASN A 411 14.52 -20.28 -25.91
C ASN A 411 14.70 -21.47 -26.88
N PRO A 412 15.37 -21.32 -28.04
CA PRO A 412 15.47 -22.37 -29.07
C PRO A 412 16.21 -23.66 -28.65
N PHE A 413 16.74 -23.72 -27.43
CA PHE A 413 17.65 -24.77 -26.98
C PHE A 413 17.09 -25.75 -25.92
N HIS A 414 15.81 -25.66 -25.53
CA HIS A 414 15.23 -26.58 -24.53
C HIS A 414 14.33 -27.69 -25.10
N LEU A 415 14.88 -28.48 -26.02
CA LEU A 415 14.39 -29.84 -26.29
C LEU A 415 15.22 -30.87 -25.52
N THR A 416 14.78 -31.27 -24.32
CA THR A 416 14.66 -32.70 -23.90
C THR A 416 14.31 -32.89 -22.41
N THR A 417 13.40 -33.84 -22.17
CA THR A 417 13.17 -34.66 -20.95
C THR A 417 12.80 -34.00 -19.61
N PRO A 418 11.64 -34.35 -19.00
CA PRO A 418 11.34 -34.08 -17.60
C PRO A 418 12.00 -35.11 -16.67
N THR A 419 12.68 -34.65 -15.62
CA THR A 419 13.29 -35.51 -14.59
C THR A 419 12.28 -35.82 -13.49
N THR A 420 11.83 -37.07 -13.39
CA THR A 420 11.04 -37.57 -12.24
C THR A 420 11.99 -38.17 -11.19
N PRO A 421 11.77 -37.96 -9.87
CA PRO A 421 12.60 -38.60 -8.84
C PRO A 421 12.28 -40.09 -8.71
N LEU A 422 13.32 -40.93 -8.68
CA LEU A 422 13.21 -42.36 -8.35
C LEU A 422 13.30 -42.60 -6.83
N PRO A 423 12.46 -43.45 -6.24
CA PRO A 423 12.78 -44.21 -5.04
C PRO A 423 13.29 -45.63 -5.39
N LEU A 424 14.23 -46.14 -4.61
CA LEU A 424 14.99 -47.37 -4.88
C LEU A 424 14.51 -48.56 -4.02
N GLY A 425 14.10 -49.66 -4.67
CA GLY A 425 13.95 -51.01 -4.09
C GLY A 425 12.64 -51.29 -3.31
N GLY A 426 12.02 -52.47 -3.38
CA GLY A 426 12.33 -53.65 -4.20
C GLY A 426 11.42 -54.87 -3.90
N THR A 427 11.62 -55.97 -4.64
CA THR A 427 11.06 -57.35 -4.46
C THR A 427 9.62 -57.68 -4.93
N LEU A 428 9.57 -58.22 -6.16
CA LEU A 428 8.81 -59.38 -6.67
C LEU A 428 7.60 -59.95 -5.90
N SER A 429 6.46 -60.07 -6.60
CA SER A 429 5.65 -61.30 -6.64
C SER A 429 4.91 -61.43 -7.98
N ALA A 430 4.57 -62.65 -8.39
CA ALA A 430 4.06 -62.97 -9.72
C ALA A 430 2.58 -63.38 -9.74
N ASN A 431 1.97 -63.25 -10.93
CA ASN A 431 0.70 -63.84 -11.36
C ASN A 431 -0.59 -63.44 -10.61
N GLY A 432 -1.36 -62.54 -11.22
CA GLY A 432 -2.77 -62.28 -10.89
C GLY A 432 -3.48 -61.51 -12.00
N LEU A 433 -4.45 -62.15 -12.66
CA LEU A 433 -5.29 -61.52 -13.71
C LEU A 433 -6.23 -60.49 -13.08
N ILE A 434 -6.24 -59.26 -13.61
CA ILE A 434 -7.25 -58.23 -13.34
C ILE A 434 -7.73 -57.69 -14.70
N PRO A 435 -9.04 -57.59 -14.97
CA PRO A 435 -9.57 -57.13 -16.26
C PRO A 435 -9.31 -55.63 -16.48
N PRO A 436 -9.34 -55.13 -17.74
CA PRO A 436 -9.11 -53.72 -18.03
C PRO A 436 -10.21 -52.85 -17.42
N THR A 437 -9.84 -51.98 -16.48
CA THR A 437 -10.67 -50.86 -16.04
C THR A 437 -10.93 -49.92 -17.22
N PRO A 438 -12.16 -49.38 -17.36
CA PRO A 438 -12.47 -48.47 -18.46
C PRO A 438 -11.66 -47.18 -18.31
N THR A 439 -11.09 -46.72 -19.43
CA THR A 439 -10.39 -45.44 -19.51
C THR A 439 -11.39 -44.32 -19.26
N ILE A 440 -11.39 -43.77 -18.05
CA ILE A 440 -12.09 -42.51 -17.75
C ILE A 440 -11.30 -41.43 -18.48
N GLY A 441 -11.82 -40.98 -19.62
CA GLY A 441 -11.34 -39.75 -20.28
C GLY A 441 -11.49 -38.56 -19.33
N PRO A 442 -10.78 -37.45 -19.55
CA PRO A 442 -10.88 -36.29 -18.68
C PRO A 442 -12.35 -35.90 -18.52
N LEU A 443 -12.78 -35.76 -17.26
CA LEU A 443 -14.13 -35.27 -16.97
C LEU A 443 -14.33 -33.95 -17.72
N PRO A 444 -15.51 -33.72 -18.33
CA PRO A 444 -15.80 -32.41 -18.89
C PRO A 444 -15.62 -31.39 -17.77
N ALA A 445 -14.83 -30.33 -18.04
CA ALA A 445 -14.65 -29.26 -17.10
C ALA A 445 -16.03 -28.79 -16.63
N ALA A 446 -16.29 -28.87 -15.33
CA ALA A 446 -17.51 -28.33 -14.76
C ALA A 446 -17.57 -26.87 -15.20
N SER A 447 -18.65 -26.48 -15.88
CA SER A 447 -18.82 -25.11 -16.35
C SER A 447 -18.82 -24.20 -15.12
N LYS A 448 -17.68 -23.53 -14.86
CA LYS A 448 -17.57 -22.58 -13.76
C LYS A 448 -18.68 -21.56 -13.98
N LEU A 449 -19.57 -21.43 -13.00
CA LEU A 449 -20.62 -20.41 -13.07
C LEU A 449 -19.93 -19.05 -13.18
N PRO A 450 -20.50 -18.10 -13.95
CA PRO A 450 -19.91 -16.79 -14.08
C PRO A 450 -19.78 -16.14 -12.71
N SER A 451 -18.64 -15.48 -12.46
CA SER A 451 -18.40 -14.79 -11.20
C SER A 451 -19.46 -13.71 -10.97
N ALA A 452 -19.89 -13.57 -9.72
CA ALA A 452 -20.71 -12.43 -9.30
C ALA A 452 -19.91 -11.11 -9.26
N TRP A 453 -18.59 -11.17 -9.48
CA TRP A 453 -17.64 -10.07 -9.31
C TRP A 453 -16.97 -9.69 -10.63
N THR A 454 -16.75 -8.39 -10.83
CA THR A 454 -16.01 -7.82 -11.96
C THR A 454 -14.91 -6.87 -11.49
N LEU A 455 -13.95 -6.55 -12.36
CA LEU A 455 -12.89 -5.59 -12.06
C LEU A 455 -13.38 -4.16 -12.19
N LYS A 456 -13.18 -3.36 -11.14
CA LYS A 456 -13.23 -1.91 -11.15
C LYS A 456 -11.85 -1.36 -11.53
N GLY A 457 -11.85 -0.35 -12.38
CA GLY A 457 -10.67 0.39 -12.81
C GLY A 457 -11.04 1.85 -13.12
N PRO A 458 -10.11 2.63 -13.69
CA PRO A 458 -8.82 2.21 -14.23
C PRO A 458 -7.72 2.09 -13.15
N PRO A 459 -6.72 1.19 -13.32
CA PRO A 459 -5.72 0.88 -12.30
C PRO A 459 -4.77 2.03 -11.93
N HIS A 460 -4.61 3.08 -12.75
CA HIS A 460 -3.87 4.29 -12.33
C HIS A 460 -4.66 5.17 -11.36
N LYS A 461 -5.87 4.76 -10.95
CA LYS A 461 -6.66 5.36 -9.86
C LYS A 461 -7.01 4.34 -8.79
N TRP A 462 -7.47 3.16 -9.20
CA TRP A 462 -7.88 2.08 -8.31
C TRP A 462 -7.99 0.76 -9.06
N ARG A 463 -7.78 -0.35 -8.34
CA ARG A 463 -8.14 -1.69 -8.81
C ARG A 463 -8.72 -2.50 -7.66
N TYR A 464 -9.96 -2.95 -7.81
CA TYR A 464 -10.62 -3.86 -6.87
C TYR A 464 -11.77 -4.58 -7.57
N CYS A 465 -12.38 -5.56 -6.92
CA CYS A 465 -13.55 -6.25 -7.44
C CYS A 465 -14.85 -5.65 -6.87
N THR A 466 -15.89 -5.56 -7.71
CA THR A 466 -17.23 -5.09 -7.32
C THR A 466 -18.31 -6.06 -7.79
N LEU A 467 -19.47 -6.07 -7.13
CA LEU A 467 -20.59 -6.91 -7.53
C LEU A 467 -21.17 -6.49 -8.87
N LEU A 468 -21.27 -7.43 -9.81
CA LEU A 468 -22.11 -7.27 -10.99
C LEU A 468 -23.58 -7.12 -10.56
N PRO A 469 -24.40 -6.34 -11.31
CA PRO A 469 -25.85 -6.33 -11.12
C PRO A 469 -26.45 -7.74 -11.22
N PRO A 470 -27.60 -8.02 -10.59
CA PRO A 470 -28.32 -9.27 -10.80
C PRO A 470 -28.56 -9.52 -12.28
N SER A 471 -28.29 -10.74 -12.76
CA SER A 471 -28.63 -11.10 -14.14
C SER A 471 -30.15 -10.94 -14.34
N PRO A 472 -30.62 -10.22 -15.38
CA PRO A 472 -32.05 -10.08 -15.67
C PRO A 472 -32.79 -11.41 -15.92
N SER A 473 -32.05 -12.50 -16.16
CA SER A 473 -32.57 -13.85 -16.34
C SER A 473 -32.42 -14.77 -15.11
N ALA A 474 -31.75 -14.31 -14.04
CA ALA A 474 -31.65 -15.10 -12.81
C ALA A 474 -32.98 -15.09 -12.05
N PRO A 475 -33.47 -16.24 -11.56
CA PRO A 475 -34.64 -16.25 -10.67
C PRO A 475 -34.28 -15.56 -9.35
N ALA A 476 -35.09 -14.58 -8.94
CA ALA A 476 -34.94 -13.92 -7.66
C ALA A 476 -35.25 -14.89 -6.50
N LEU A 477 -34.21 -15.55 -5.99
CA LEU A 477 -34.30 -16.45 -4.84
C LEU A 477 -34.32 -15.63 -3.55
N SER A 478 -35.51 -15.17 -3.15
CA SER A 478 -35.69 -14.56 -1.82
C SER A 478 -35.58 -15.66 -0.75
N ILE A 479 -34.41 -15.74 -0.12
CA ILE A 479 -34.15 -16.60 1.05
C ILE A 479 -34.23 -15.74 2.30
N THR A 480 -35.09 -16.16 3.24
CA THR A 480 -35.23 -15.56 4.57
C THR A 480 -35.05 -16.62 5.66
N PRO A 481 -34.30 -16.34 6.75
CA PRO A 481 -33.49 -15.15 6.97
C PRO A 481 -32.29 -15.06 5.99
N ILE A 482 -31.75 -13.85 5.79
CA ILE A 482 -30.59 -13.59 4.91
C ILE A 482 -29.38 -14.48 5.23
N SER A 483 -29.14 -14.79 6.51
CA SER A 483 -28.09 -15.70 6.99
C SER A 483 -28.17 -17.12 6.40
N ALA A 484 -29.34 -17.57 5.96
CA ALA A 484 -29.52 -18.87 5.32
C ALA A 484 -29.10 -18.88 3.83
N HIS A 485 -28.78 -17.73 3.23
CA HIS A 485 -28.41 -17.65 1.82
C HIS A 485 -27.01 -18.26 1.55
N PRO A 486 -26.87 -19.35 0.75
CA PRO A 486 -25.63 -20.10 0.66
C PRO A 486 -24.49 -19.37 -0.06
N ASN A 487 -24.80 -18.48 -1.01
CA ASN A 487 -23.79 -17.63 -1.67
C ASN A 487 -23.57 -16.35 -0.83
N PRO A 488 -22.33 -16.06 -0.37
CA PRO A 488 -22.03 -14.83 0.38
C PRO A 488 -22.17 -13.55 -0.47
N SER A 489 -21.99 -13.65 -1.79
CA SER A 489 -22.12 -12.50 -2.71
C SER A 489 -23.52 -11.90 -2.69
N GLU A 490 -24.55 -12.72 -2.46
CA GLU A 490 -25.95 -12.25 -2.37
C GLU A 490 -26.28 -11.70 -0.97
N ILE A 491 -25.57 -12.13 0.08
CA ILE A 491 -25.64 -11.46 1.41
C ILE A 491 -25.04 -10.06 1.29
N LEU A 492 -23.85 -9.94 0.70
CA LEU A 492 -23.22 -8.64 0.41
C LEU A 492 -24.10 -7.76 -0.49
N ARG A 493 -24.76 -8.35 -1.50
CA ARG A 493 -25.73 -7.66 -2.35
C ARG A 493 -26.88 -7.08 -1.54
N LYS A 494 -27.48 -7.83 -0.62
CA LYS A 494 -28.54 -7.30 0.24
C LYS A 494 -28.06 -6.19 1.17
N LEU A 495 -26.84 -6.28 1.69
CA LEU A 495 -26.25 -5.17 2.46
C LEU A 495 -26.11 -3.90 1.60
N GLN A 496 -25.62 -4.05 0.36
CA GLN A 496 -25.45 -2.95 -0.59
C GLN A 496 -26.78 -2.35 -1.08
N ASP A 497 -27.70 -3.20 -1.55
CA ASP A 497 -28.88 -2.82 -2.33
C ASP A 497 -30.17 -2.72 -1.48
N GLU A 498 -30.26 -3.40 -0.32
CA GLU A 498 -31.42 -3.33 0.59
C GLU A 498 -31.12 -2.51 1.86
N LEU A 499 -30.04 -2.80 2.61
CA LEU A 499 -29.77 -2.12 3.90
C LEU A 499 -29.29 -0.68 3.72
N PHE A 500 -28.11 -0.48 3.11
CA PHE A 500 -27.43 0.82 3.07
C PHE A 500 -28.15 1.87 2.21
N SER A 501 -29.02 1.43 1.30
CA SER A 501 -29.87 2.25 0.44
C SER A 501 -31.22 2.62 1.06
N SER A 502 -31.61 2.00 2.19
CA SER A 502 -32.94 2.13 2.79
C SER A 502 -33.20 3.47 3.46
N GLN A 503 -34.47 3.87 3.53
CA GLN A 503 -34.90 5.02 4.34
C GLN A 503 -34.68 4.78 5.84
N ALA A 504 -34.82 3.54 6.30
CA ALA A 504 -34.60 3.18 7.71
C ALA A 504 -33.13 3.35 8.11
N PHE A 505 -32.18 2.88 7.28
CA PHE A 505 -30.75 3.08 7.55
C PHE A 505 -30.37 4.56 7.43
N ARG A 506 -30.95 5.29 6.47
CA ARG A 506 -30.82 6.75 6.36
C ARG A 506 -31.30 7.47 7.64
N ALA A 507 -32.42 7.05 8.23
CA ALA A 507 -32.93 7.61 9.47
C ALA A 507 -32.01 7.32 10.65
N TRP A 508 -31.55 6.06 10.80
CA TRP A 508 -30.55 5.69 11.81
C TRP A 508 -29.26 6.51 11.65
N LEU A 509 -28.76 6.64 10.41
CA LEU A 509 -27.55 7.39 10.08
C LEU A 509 -27.68 8.87 10.44
N SER A 510 -28.83 9.49 10.17
CA SER A 510 -29.09 10.89 10.56
C SER A 510 -29.07 11.11 12.06
N ILE A 511 -29.64 10.18 12.84
CA ILE A 511 -29.62 10.24 14.31
C ILE A 511 -28.19 10.10 14.84
N VAL A 512 -27.41 9.11 14.39
CA VAL A 512 -26.07 8.84 14.95
C VAL A 512 -24.96 9.76 14.44
N SER A 513 -25.14 10.41 13.28
CA SER A 513 -24.17 11.37 12.74
C SER A 513 -24.56 12.83 13.00
N ARG A 514 -25.82 13.10 13.39
CA ARG A 514 -26.43 14.43 13.44
C ARG A 514 -26.51 15.18 12.10
N LEU A 515 -26.29 14.49 10.98
CA LEU A 515 -26.32 15.04 9.62
C LEU A 515 -27.63 14.68 8.88
N LEU A 516 -27.86 15.29 7.71
CA LEU A 516 -28.96 14.96 6.81
C LEU A 516 -28.44 14.24 5.56
N PRO A 517 -28.47 12.89 5.46
CA PRO A 517 -28.05 12.21 4.25
C PRO A 517 -29.02 12.48 3.09
N LEU A 518 -28.51 13.08 2.01
CA LEU A 518 -29.31 13.60 0.89
C LEU A 518 -29.40 12.62 -0.29
N ARG A 519 -28.25 12.14 -0.77
CA ARG A 519 -28.08 11.11 -1.80
C ARG A 519 -26.97 10.14 -1.39
N HIS A 520 -26.99 8.92 -1.91
CA HIS A 520 -26.09 7.84 -1.50
C HIS A 520 -25.40 7.18 -2.69
N PHE A 521 -24.16 6.74 -2.49
CA PHE A 521 -23.48 5.75 -3.31
C PHE A 521 -23.15 4.56 -2.41
N VAL A 522 -23.30 3.33 -2.90
CA VAL A 522 -23.03 2.10 -2.14
C VAL A 522 -22.45 1.05 -3.09
N GLU A 523 -21.34 0.42 -2.70
CA GLU A 523 -20.64 -0.60 -3.47
C GLU A 523 -20.00 -1.63 -2.53
N ALA A 524 -20.30 -2.92 -2.73
CA ALA A 524 -19.57 -4.01 -2.09
C ALA A 524 -18.23 -4.19 -2.81
N ARG A 525 -17.13 -4.14 -2.06
CA ARG A 525 -15.75 -4.21 -2.58
C ARG A 525 -15.04 -5.46 -2.07
N ARG A 526 -14.25 -6.09 -2.94
CA ARG A 526 -13.31 -7.17 -2.61
C ARG A 526 -11.94 -6.76 -3.13
N PHE A 527 -10.96 -6.66 -2.24
CA PHE A 527 -9.57 -6.35 -2.56
C PHE A 527 -8.75 -7.64 -2.43
N ARG A 528 -8.20 -8.12 -3.55
CA ARG A 528 -7.48 -9.39 -3.66
C ARG A 528 -5.99 -9.22 -3.32
N PRO A 529 -5.39 -10.14 -2.54
CA PRO A 529 -3.97 -10.12 -2.21
C PRO A 529 -3.07 -10.07 -3.45
N GLY A 530 -2.06 -9.21 -3.42
CA GLY A 530 -1.11 -9.00 -4.51
C GLY A 530 -1.67 -8.20 -5.69
N LEU A 531 -2.93 -7.73 -5.66
CA LEU A 531 -3.57 -7.13 -6.83
C LEU A 531 -4.22 -5.77 -6.58
N ASP A 532 -4.92 -5.58 -5.46
CA ASP A 532 -5.97 -4.56 -5.38
C ASP A 532 -5.70 -3.46 -4.33
N TYR A 533 -6.14 -2.23 -4.65
CA TYR A 533 -5.85 -0.96 -3.97
C TYR A 533 -6.80 0.16 -4.44
N THR A 534 -6.79 1.29 -3.73
CA THR A 534 -7.07 2.60 -4.33
C THR A 534 -5.86 3.53 -4.09
N LEU A 535 -5.70 4.55 -4.92
CA LEU A 535 -4.76 5.65 -4.68
C LEU A 535 -5.45 6.82 -3.97
N ALA A 536 -4.67 7.79 -3.50
CA ALA A 536 -5.17 8.97 -2.79
C ALA A 536 -6.03 9.84 -3.71
N THR A 537 -7.28 10.07 -3.31
CA THR A 537 -8.25 10.87 -4.08
C THR A 537 -9.12 11.72 -3.17
N SER A 538 -9.45 12.93 -3.63
CA SER A 538 -10.31 13.90 -2.96
C SER A 538 -11.56 14.28 -3.78
N GLU A 539 -12.53 14.92 -3.11
CA GLU A 539 -13.60 15.71 -3.70
C GLU A 539 -13.31 17.19 -3.42
N GLU A 540 -13.56 18.08 -4.39
CA GLU A 540 -13.16 19.49 -4.32
C GLU A 540 -14.21 20.42 -3.69
N SER A 541 -15.50 20.06 -3.75
CA SER A 541 -16.61 21.00 -3.50
C SER A 541 -17.76 20.51 -2.61
N GLU A 542 -17.64 19.30 -2.03
CA GLU A 542 -18.70 18.70 -1.21
C GLU A 542 -18.09 17.92 -0.03
N ALA A 543 -18.55 18.21 1.20
CA ALA A 543 -18.32 17.35 2.35
C ALA A 543 -19.14 16.06 2.22
N ARG A 544 -18.56 14.93 2.63
CA ARG A 544 -19.14 13.59 2.48
C ARG A 544 -19.09 12.82 3.79
N LEU A 545 -20.13 12.04 4.07
CA LEU A 545 -20.10 11.02 5.12
C LEU A 545 -19.76 9.68 4.50
N ASP A 546 -18.54 9.21 4.74
CA ASP A 546 -18.08 7.87 4.38
C ASP A 546 -18.59 6.87 5.42
N VAL A 547 -19.15 5.74 4.97
CA VAL A 547 -19.66 4.67 5.83
C VAL A 547 -19.20 3.32 5.30
N VAL A 548 -18.26 2.68 5.99
CA VAL A 548 -17.58 1.46 5.53
C VAL A 548 -17.79 0.31 6.51
N LEU A 549 -18.48 -0.74 6.06
CA LEU A 549 -18.65 -1.97 6.82
C LEU A 549 -17.56 -2.97 6.45
N GLY A 550 -16.51 -3.03 7.28
CA GLY A 550 -15.47 -4.04 7.21
C GLY A 550 -16.02 -5.44 7.48
N LEU A 551 -15.79 -6.34 6.53
CA LEU A 551 -16.22 -7.74 6.54
C LEU A 551 -15.03 -8.68 6.24
N THR A 552 -13.82 -8.23 6.55
CA THR A 552 -12.57 -8.94 6.27
C THR A 552 -12.35 -10.04 7.32
N PRO A 553 -12.37 -11.34 6.97
CA PRO A 553 -12.23 -12.42 7.95
C PRO A 553 -10.92 -12.35 8.74
N GLU A 554 -10.99 -12.58 10.05
CA GLU A 554 -9.82 -12.50 10.93
C GLU A 554 -8.79 -13.60 10.63
N VAL A 555 -7.51 -13.37 10.92
CA VAL A 555 -6.50 -14.44 10.86
C VAL A 555 -6.72 -15.37 12.05
N LYS A 556 -6.82 -16.69 11.81
CA LYS A 556 -6.86 -17.65 12.92
C LYS A 556 -5.46 -17.78 13.48
N GLU A 557 -5.24 -17.35 14.72
CA GLU A 557 -3.97 -17.60 15.40
C GLU A 557 -3.70 -19.11 15.49
N GLU A 558 -2.54 -19.55 15.01
CA GLU A 558 -2.09 -20.92 15.23
C GLU A 558 -1.68 -21.08 16.70
N VAL A 559 -2.60 -21.60 17.51
CA VAL A 559 -2.33 -21.96 18.90
C VAL A 559 -1.32 -23.12 18.92
N ASP A 560 -0.03 -22.81 19.15
CA ASP A 560 1.04 -23.80 19.27
C ASP A 560 0.84 -24.70 20.50
N ASN A 561 0.09 -25.78 20.30
CA ASN A 561 -0.15 -26.82 21.31
C ASN A 561 1.12 -27.60 21.71
N SER A 562 2.29 -27.28 21.14
CA SER A 562 3.57 -27.94 21.46
C SER A 562 4.16 -27.54 22.80
N ARG A 563 3.66 -26.48 23.47
CA ARG A 563 4.19 -26.00 24.74
C ARG A 563 3.12 -25.96 25.84
N ARG A 564 3.21 -26.91 26.78
CA ARG A 564 2.51 -26.80 28.09
C ARG A 564 3.19 -25.73 28.95
N GLY A 565 2.86 -24.47 28.66
CA GLY A 565 3.24 -23.27 29.40
C GLY A 565 2.15 -22.21 29.20
N GLU A 566 2.19 -21.13 29.97
CA GLU A 566 1.17 -20.07 29.91
C GLU A 566 1.01 -19.49 28.48
N PRO A 567 -0.19 -19.05 28.08
CA PRO A 567 -0.41 -18.43 26.79
C PRO A 567 0.36 -17.11 26.70
N VAL A 568 1.54 -17.17 26.10
CA VAL A 568 2.25 -15.98 25.62
C VAL A 568 1.44 -15.44 24.46
N ALA A 569 0.89 -14.24 24.61
CA ALA A 569 0.20 -13.57 23.52
C ALA A 569 1.14 -13.44 22.32
N SER A 570 0.70 -13.90 21.15
CA SER A 570 1.41 -13.73 19.89
C SER A 570 1.68 -12.23 19.67
N ALA A 571 2.80 -11.91 19.03
CA ALA A 571 2.93 -10.58 18.45
C ALA A 571 1.82 -10.42 17.37
N PRO A 572 1.16 -9.26 17.26
CA PRO A 572 0.18 -9.02 16.22
C PRO A 572 0.81 -9.26 14.85
N ARG A 573 0.07 -9.88 13.94
CA ARG A 573 0.50 -10.26 12.59
C ARG A 573 -0.60 -9.92 11.57
N GLY A 574 -0.20 -9.70 10.32
CA GLY A 574 -1.13 -9.48 9.21
C GLY A 574 -1.94 -8.21 9.36
N TRP A 575 -3.28 -8.29 9.21
CA TRP A 575 -4.18 -7.12 9.29
C TRP A 575 -3.97 -6.26 10.54
N SER A 576 -3.86 -6.90 11.71
CA SER A 576 -3.71 -6.20 13.00
C SER A 576 -2.39 -5.46 13.17
N ALA A 577 -1.38 -5.83 12.38
CA ALA A 577 -0.04 -5.25 12.41
C ALA A 577 0.24 -4.34 11.20
N ALA A 578 -0.77 -4.05 10.37
CA ALA A 578 -0.67 -3.31 9.10
C ALA A 578 0.26 -3.94 8.02
N GLU A 579 0.94 -5.05 8.32
CA GLU A 579 1.93 -5.73 7.45
C GLU A 579 1.38 -6.12 6.07
N TRP A 580 0.07 -6.36 5.98
CA TRP A 580 -0.60 -6.79 4.75
C TRP A 580 -1.20 -5.65 3.94
N GLY A 581 -1.03 -4.40 4.39
CA GLY A 581 -1.71 -3.26 3.83
C GLY A 581 -3.23 -3.42 3.98
N GLY A 582 -3.99 -3.00 2.96
CA GLY A 582 -5.45 -3.04 2.98
C GLY A 582 -6.11 -2.06 3.95
N TRP A 583 -5.38 -1.33 4.78
CA TRP A 583 -5.92 -0.31 5.67
C TRP A 583 -6.47 0.89 4.90
N GLU A 584 -7.47 1.53 5.49
CA GLU A 584 -8.11 2.73 4.96
C GLU A 584 -7.47 3.95 5.62
N CYS A 585 -7.07 4.94 4.83
CA CYS A 585 -6.35 6.12 5.30
C CYS A 585 -7.07 7.38 4.84
N TYR A 586 -7.08 8.38 5.71
CA TYR A 586 -7.60 9.74 5.50
C TYR A 586 -6.48 10.73 5.77
N MET A 587 -6.28 11.68 4.84
CA MET A 587 -5.15 12.61 4.87
C MET A 587 -5.60 14.04 4.61
N ALA A 588 -4.94 14.99 5.26
CA ALA A 588 -5.11 16.40 5.02
C ALA A 588 -4.76 16.75 3.56
N PRO A 589 -5.35 17.81 2.97
CA PRO A 589 -4.98 18.25 1.62
C PRO A 589 -3.52 18.72 1.58
N HIS A 590 -2.77 18.32 0.54
CA HIS A 590 -1.42 18.86 0.29
C HIS A 590 -1.48 20.11 -0.59
N ASN A 591 -0.41 20.90 -0.57
CA ASN A 591 -0.25 22.00 -1.50
C ASN A 591 0.20 21.46 -2.88
N GLU A 592 -0.18 22.13 -3.96
CA GLU A 592 0.06 21.67 -5.34
C GLU A 592 1.55 21.55 -5.74
N GLU A 593 2.46 22.07 -4.91
CA GLU A 593 3.93 22.00 -5.12
C GLU A 593 4.58 20.75 -4.51
N ASP A 594 3.88 20.00 -3.65
CA ASP A 594 4.42 18.81 -2.96
C ASP A 594 4.38 17.55 -3.86
N ASP A 595 5.40 16.69 -3.76
CA ASP A 595 5.48 15.43 -4.51
C ASP A 595 4.62 14.36 -3.81
N PRO A 596 3.57 13.80 -4.47
CA PRO A 596 2.76 12.71 -3.91
C PRO A 596 3.55 11.43 -3.57
N ALA A 597 4.81 11.35 -4.02
CA ALA A 597 5.75 10.33 -3.60
C ALA A 597 6.29 10.49 -2.16
N VAL A 598 5.84 11.46 -1.35
CA VAL A 598 6.40 11.75 -0.01
C VAL A 598 5.31 11.72 1.08
N TYR A 599 4.76 10.54 1.31
CA TYR A 599 3.97 10.25 2.51
C TYR A 599 4.61 9.08 3.27
N ARG A 600 4.59 9.12 4.60
CA ARG A 600 4.97 7.99 5.46
C ARG A 600 3.77 7.58 6.31
N ALA A 601 3.45 6.30 6.33
CA ALA A 601 2.51 5.74 7.29
C ALA A 601 3.19 5.61 8.68
N GLY A 602 3.06 6.64 9.52
CA GLY A 602 3.48 6.61 10.92
C GLY A 602 2.48 5.87 11.81
N THR A 603 2.97 5.08 12.79
CA THR A 603 2.10 4.53 13.84
C THR A 603 1.74 5.62 14.85
N TYR A 604 0.57 6.22 14.66
CA TYR A 604 0.17 7.44 15.36
C TYR A 604 -0.01 7.29 16.89
N LYS A 605 0.34 8.35 17.62
CA LYS A 605 -0.10 8.61 19.01
C LYS A 605 -0.91 9.90 19.03
N LYS A 606 -2.06 9.85 19.69
CA LYS A 606 -3.08 10.93 19.72
C LYS A 606 -2.51 12.30 20.15
N SER A 607 -2.66 13.30 19.28
CA SER A 607 -2.51 14.74 19.57
C SER A 607 -3.76 15.51 19.09
N ASP A 608 -4.10 16.60 19.78
CA ASP A 608 -5.38 17.31 19.58
C ASP A 608 -5.22 18.51 18.62
N VAL A 609 -5.48 18.32 17.31
CA VAL A 609 -5.40 19.39 16.29
C VAL A 609 -6.67 19.50 15.42
N LEU A 610 -7.85 19.57 16.06
CA LEU A 610 -9.12 19.93 15.39
C LEU A 610 -9.93 20.98 16.17
N ALA A 611 -9.25 21.91 16.85
CA ALA A 611 -9.87 22.95 17.68
C ALA A 611 -9.60 24.39 17.20
N HIS A 612 -10.38 24.80 16.21
CA HIS A 612 -10.82 26.19 15.94
C HIS A 612 -9.77 27.28 15.63
N GLY A 613 -9.87 27.84 14.41
CA GLY A 613 -9.32 29.15 14.10
C GLY A 613 -10.24 30.30 14.54
N ASN A 614 -9.85 31.09 15.53
CA ASN A 614 -10.24 32.51 15.61
C ASN A 614 -9.30 33.31 16.53
N LYS A 615 -8.30 34.01 15.96
CA LYS A 615 -7.39 34.88 16.72
C LYS A 615 -7.56 36.35 16.33
N LYS A 616 -8.46 37.04 17.06
CA LYS A 616 -8.57 38.49 17.04
C LYS A 616 -7.46 39.08 17.92
N THR A 617 -6.65 39.97 17.36
CA THR A 617 -5.52 40.61 18.06
C THR A 617 -5.97 41.66 19.07
N THR A 618 -5.37 41.70 20.26
CA THR A 618 -5.11 42.94 21.02
C THR A 618 -4.10 42.69 22.14
N ASP A 619 -3.09 43.57 22.24
CA ASP A 619 -2.05 43.51 23.27
C ASP A 619 -2.54 44.02 24.64
N THR A 620 -1.99 43.49 25.75
CA THR A 620 -1.10 44.27 26.66
C THR A 620 -0.63 43.51 27.91
N ASN A 621 0.69 43.50 28.11
CA ASN A 621 1.46 43.55 29.38
C ASN A 621 0.94 42.93 30.70
N GLY A 622 1.73 42.01 31.28
CA GLY A 622 2.37 42.33 32.57
C GLY A 622 2.41 41.30 33.72
N ALA A 623 3.63 40.79 33.99
CA ALA A 623 4.22 40.48 35.32
C ALA A 623 3.84 39.20 36.13
N ASN A 624 4.88 38.36 36.35
CA ASN A 624 5.29 37.62 37.56
C ASN A 624 4.25 36.98 38.52
N GLY A 625 4.37 35.67 38.76
CA GLY A 625 3.57 34.99 39.81
C GLY A 625 3.89 33.52 40.18
N GLN A 626 5.15 33.20 40.50
CA GLN A 626 5.59 32.22 41.53
C GLN A 626 4.95 30.79 41.67
N LEU A 627 5.84 29.78 41.71
CA LEU A 627 5.61 28.34 41.96
C LEU A 627 4.83 28.01 43.26
N VAL A 628 3.90 27.03 43.20
CA VAL A 628 3.53 26.16 44.34
C VAL A 628 3.18 24.74 43.87
N ASN A 629 3.63 23.72 44.61
CA ASN A 629 3.36 22.28 44.39
C ASN A 629 1.97 21.86 44.90
N GLY A 630 1.30 20.91 44.24
CA GLY A 630 0.01 20.35 44.68
C GLY A 630 -0.25 18.92 44.17
N THR A 631 -0.46 17.98 45.08
CA THR A 631 -0.44 16.51 44.85
C THR A 631 -1.81 15.84 44.62
N ASN A 632 -1.76 14.66 43.97
CA ASN A 632 -2.67 13.50 44.08
C ASN A 632 -4.07 13.55 43.45
N GLY A 633 -4.49 12.43 42.83
CA GLY A 633 -5.89 12.26 42.42
C GLY A 633 -6.31 11.02 41.62
N HIS A 634 -5.54 9.92 41.52
CA HIS A 634 -6.07 8.69 40.91
C HIS A 634 -7.13 8.05 41.82
N SER A 635 -8.38 7.99 41.36
CA SER A 635 -9.48 7.32 42.04
C SER A 635 -10.12 6.29 41.12
N VAL A 636 -10.07 5.02 41.52
CA VAL A 636 -10.63 3.88 40.79
C VAL A 636 -11.87 3.39 41.53
N ASN A 637 -13.01 3.33 40.85
CA ASN A 637 -14.22 2.61 41.25
C ASN A 637 -14.80 1.95 39.99
N GLY A 638 -15.29 0.72 39.99
CA GLY A 638 -15.52 -0.19 41.12
C GLY A 638 -16.80 -0.98 40.87
N THR A 639 -16.69 -2.19 40.32
CA THR A 639 -17.84 -3.04 40.00
C THR A 639 -18.29 -3.86 41.21
N ASN A 640 -19.59 -3.89 41.48
CA ASN A 640 -20.17 -4.64 42.60
C ASN A 640 -20.29 -6.14 42.28
N GLY A 641 -19.79 -6.98 43.18
CA GLY A 641 -20.06 -8.42 43.21
C GLY A 641 -20.62 -8.86 44.56
N HIS A 642 -21.81 -9.47 44.57
CA HIS A 642 -22.37 -10.14 45.75
C HIS A 642 -21.82 -11.58 45.87
N SER A 643 -21.29 -11.96 47.04
CA SER A 643 -21.66 -13.23 47.70
C SER A 643 -21.22 -13.24 49.17
N VAL A 644 -21.73 -14.19 49.96
CA VAL A 644 -21.87 -14.09 51.42
C VAL A 644 -21.11 -15.16 52.20
N ASN A 645 -20.41 -14.73 53.26
CA ASN A 645 -19.92 -15.41 54.47
C ASN A 645 -19.63 -16.94 54.50
N GLY A 646 -18.42 -17.26 54.97
CA GLY A 646 -18.11 -18.52 55.67
C GLY A 646 -16.84 -18.41 56.54
N HIS A 647 -16.98 -18.38 57.87
CA HIS A 647 -15.84 -18.31 58.81
C HIS A 647 -15.24 -19.70 59.11
N THR A 648 -13.93 -19.80 59.40
CA THR A 648 -13.33 -20.11 60.74
C THR A 648 -11.84 -20.46 60.64
N ALA A 649 -11.16 -20.62 61.79
CA ALA A 649 -9.70 -20.48 61.95
C ALA A 649 -8.96 -21.76 62.42
N ASN A 650 -7.66 -21.59 62.71
CA ASN A 650 -6.66 -22.57 63.21
C ASN A 650 -6.05 -23.49 62.12
N GLY A 651 -4.75 -23.82 62.12
CA GLY A 651 -3.62 -23.40 62.97
C GLY A 651 -2.52 -24.47 63.07
N VAL A 652 -1.35 -24.10 63.62
CA VAL A 652 -0.27 -24.97 64.15
C VAL A 652 0.85 -25.49 63.20
N ASN A 653 2.06 -24.99 63.46
CA ASN A 653 3.44 -25.55 63.44
C ASN A 653 3.88 -26.71 62.52
N GLY A 654 5.12 -26.59 62.02
CA GLY A 654 5.99 -27.71 61.60
C GLY A 654 7.41 -27.27 61.23
N GLU A 655 8.38 -27.40 62.15
CA GLU A 655 9.82 -27.18 61.90
C GLU A 655 10.56 -28.47 61.46
N ASN A 656 11.82 -28.30 61.00
CA ASN A 656 12.85 -29.30 60.60
C ASN A 656 12.78 -29.77 59.12
N GLY A 657 13.90 -30.02 58.43
CA GLY A 657 15.30 -29.97 58.89
C GLY A 657 16.34 -30.11 57.75
N LYS A 658 17.62 -29.94 58.10
CA LYS A 658 18.81 -29.87 57.21
C LYS A 658 19.17 -31.20 56.54
N THR A 659 19.87 -31.17 55.39
CA THR A 659 21.20 -31.83 55.19
C THR A 659 21.94 -31.43 53.90
N ASN A 660 23.12 -30.82 54.08
CA ASN A 660 24.43 -31.00 53.40
C ASN A 660 24.59 -31.51 51.95
N GLY A 661 25.52 -30.87 51.23
CA GLY A 661 26.14 -31.39 50.00
C GLY A 661 27.26 -30.50 49.41
N HIS A 662 28.33 -30.23 50.15
CA HIS A 662 29.53 -29.54 49.62
C HIS A 662 30.57 -30.52 49.05
N ALA A 663 31.16 -30.18 47.90
CA ALA A 663 32.46 -30.72 47.47
C ALA A 663 33.19 -29.70 46.56
N GLU A 664 34.24 -29.07 47.08
CA GLU A 664 35.26 -28.37 46.30
C GLU A 664 36.42 -29.31 45.95
N VAL A 665 37.29 -28.93 44.99
CA VAL A 665 38.77 -28.80 45.19
C VAL A 665 39.51 -28.52 43.85
N ASN A 666 40.27 -27.41 43.83
CA ASN A 666 41.53 -27.06 43.11
C ASN A 666 41.81 -27.48 41.63
N GLY A 667 42.57 -26.72 40.83
CA GLY A 667 43.20 -25.40 41.06
C GLY A 667 44.52 -25.16 40.29
N ASN A 668 44.94 -23.87 40.21
CA ASN A 668 46.20 -23.30 39.65
C ASN A 668 46.35 -23.22 38.11
N GLY A 669 46.91 -22.14 37.52
CA GLY A 669 47.40 -20.85 38.06
C GLY A 669 47.62 -19.83 36.91
N ARG A 670 47.29 -18.53 37.06
CA ARG A 670 48.00 -17.41 37.75
C ARG A 670 49.08 -16.68 36.92
N HIS A 671 48.79 -15.42 36.57
CA HIS A 671 49.57 -14.20 36.88
C HIS A 671 48.69 -12.95 36.56
N SER A 672 48.17 -12.22 37.56
CA SER A 672 48.66 -10.92 38.13
C SER A 672 48.48 -9.71 37.18
N THR A 673 48.07 -8.47 37.51
CA THR A 673 47.73 -7.68 38.74
C THR A 673 47.29 -6.27 38.26
N THR A 674 46.55 -5.35 38.92
CA THR A 674 45.99 -5.22 40.29
C THR A 674 44.92 -4.10 40.38
N SER A 675 43.83 -4.34 41.12
CA SER A 675 43.19 -3.37 42.07
C SER A 675 42.40 -2.14 41.49
N PRO A 676 41.77 -1.24 42.29
CA PRO A 676 40.34 -1.42 42.63
C PRO A 676 39.46 -0.13 42.72
N LEU A 677 38.17 -0.32 43.05
CA LEU A 677 37.29 0.55 43.86
C LEU A 677 37.03 2.04 43.48
N GLY A 678 35.73 2.38 43.40
CA GLY A 678 35.19 3.64 43.94
C GLY A 678 34.64 4.66 42.92
N SER A 679 33.33 4.90 42.96
CA SER A 679 32.67 6.09 42.41
C SER A 679 33.14 7.36 43.16
N PRO A 680 33.08 8.57 42.57
CA PRO A 680 31.80 9.29 42.53
C PRO A 680 31.60 10.32 41.38
N ALA A 681 30.42 10.93 41.41
CA ALA A 681 30.06 12.28 40.93
C ALA A 681 29.74 12.48 39.44
N ALA A 682 28.64 13.21 39.23
CA ALA A 682 28.10 13.61 37.94
C ALA A 682 28.84 14.78 37.32
N ALA A 683 28.78 14.85 35.99
CA ALA A 683 28.76 16.10 35.24
C ALA A 683 27.57 16.01 34.27
N ASN A 684 26.78 17.07 34.17
CA ASN A 684 25.83 17.22 33.08
C ASN A 684 26.65 17.45 31.80
N GLU A 685 26.34 16.73 30.74
CA GLU A 685 26.54 17.21 29.37
C GLU A 685 25.14 17.30 28.76
N GLU A 686 24.84 18.48 28.22
CA GLU A 686 23.53 18.82 27.67
C GLU A 686 23.42 18.18 26.28
N ASP A 687 22.37 17.39 26.06
CA ASP A 687 22.13 16.69 24.81
C ASP A 687 21.57 17.69 23.79
N GLU A 688 22.44 18.23 22.93
CA GLU A 688 22.01 18.99 21.75
C GLU A 688 21.37 18.00 20.75
N SER A 689 20.10 17.68 20.99
CA SER A 689 19.26 17.02 20.02
C SER A 689 19.21 17.86 18.75
N MET A 690 19.78 17.34 17.66
CA MET A 690 19.45 17.83 16.32
C MET A 690 17.94 17.70 16.15
N GLU A 691 17.24 18.84 16.12
CA GLU A 691 15.88 18.91 15.64
C GLU A 691 15.90 18.45 14.17
N VAL A 692 15.36 17.25 13.94
CA VAL A 692 14.89 16.84 12.63
C VAL A 692 13.61 17.64 12.39
N ASP A 693 13.40 18.15 11.18
CA ASP A 693 12.14 18.84 10.84
C ASP A 693 10.97 17.84 10.95
N ASP A 694 10.29 17.81 12.11
CA ASP A 694 9.16 16.91 12.42
C ASP A 694 7.85 17.34 11.71
N ASP A 695 7.86 18.46 10.97
CA ASP A 695 6.69 19.07 10.31
C ASP A 695 6.06 18.20 9.19
N GLU A 696 6.72 17.12 8.73
CA GLU A 696 6.19 16.21 7.69
C GLU A 696 5.35 15.03 8.20
N GLU A 697 5.34 14.71 9.52
CA GLU A 697 4.50 13.63 10.05
C GLU A 697 3.01 14.04 10.21
N ASP A 698 2.67 15.33 10.13
CA ASP A 698 1.40 15.91 10.59
C ASP A 698 0.24 15.89 9.56
N SER A 699 0.35 15.06 8.50
CA SER A 699 -0.62 15.03 7.38
C SER A 699 -1.65 13.89 7.40
N THR A 700 -1.43 12.84 8.20
CA THR A 700 -2.37 11.70 8.29
C THR A 700 -3.40 11.93 9.39
N LEU A 701 -4.68 11.99 9.02
CA LEU A 701 -5.79 12.29 9.95
C LEU A 701 -6.32 11.03 10.65
N LEU A 702 -6.46 9.94 9.90
CA LEU A 702 -7.00 8.67 10.42
C LEU A 702 -6.48 7.49 9.59
N THR A 703 -6.14 6.38 10.24
CA THR A 703 -5.86 5.09 9.59
C THR A 703 -6.62 3.98 10.30
N VAL A 704 -7.37 3.16 9.55
CA VAL A 704 -8.22 2.08 10.08
C VAL A 704 -7.83 0.76 9.44
N GLN A 705 -7.48 -0.22 10.27
CA GLN A 705 -7.08 -1.56 9.82
C GLN A 705 -8.30 -2.39 9.36
N PRO A 706 -8.12 -3.33 8.42
CA PRO A 706 -9.18 -4.27 8.05
C PRO A 706 -9.66 -5.09 9.25
N GLY A 707 -10.98 -5.22 9.39
CA GLY A 707 -11.60 -6.00 10.46
C GLY A 707 -12.88 -6.69 10.00
N PHE A 708 -13.34 -7.63 10.81
CA PHE A 708 -14.61 -8.32 10.59
C PHE A 708 -15.75 -7.69 11.39
N ASN A 709 -16.90 -7.50 10.74
CA ASN A 709 -18.12 -6.95 11.31
C ASN A 709 -17.93 -5.61 12.04
N ARG A 710 -17.17 -4.67 11.43
CA ARG A 710 -16.93 -3.33 11.97
C ARG A 710 -17.47 -2.26 11.04
N LEU A 711 -18.29 -1.34 11.55
CA LEU A 711 -18.78 -0.20 10.77
C LEU A 711 -17.98 1.05 11.14
N LEU A 712 -17.26 1.60 10.16
CA LEU A 712 -16.60 2.90 10.23
C LEU A 712 -17.54 3.98 9.67
N LEU A 713 -17.69 5.09 10.39
CA LEU A 713 -18.25 6.35 9.88
C LEU A 713 -17.15 7.41 9.94
N VAL A 714 -17.01 8.22 8.89
CA VAL A 714 -16.09 9.38 8.87
C VAL A 714 -16.77 10.53 8.12
N LEU A 715 -16.98 11.67 8.78
CA LEU A 715 -17.26 12.93 8.10
C LEU A 715 -15.95 13.45 7.50
N ARG A 716 -15.95 13.61 6.17
CA ARG A 716 -14.81 14.01 5.37
C ARG A 716 -15.11 15.34 4.69
N ASP A 717 -14.37 16.36 5.07
CA ASP A 717 -14.45 17.70 4.47
C ASP A 717 -13.92 17.73 3.04
N GLU A 718 -14.16 18.85 2.35
CA GLU A 718 -13.59 19.15 1.05
C GLU A 718 -12.06 18.96 1.04
N ARG A 719 -11.54 18.40 -0.05
CA ARG A 719 -10.12 18.16 -0.34
C ARG A 719 -9.41 17.15 0.57
N VAL A 720 -10.01 16.71 1.68
CA VAL A 720 -9.48 15.59 2.47
C VAL A 720 -9.43 14.36 1.57
N MET A 721 -8.22 13.84 1.39
CA MET A 721 -7.99 12.67 0.55
C MET A 721 -8.26 11.41 1.34
N ARG A 722 -8.61 10.33 0.64
CA ARG A 722 -8.64 8.99 1.22
C ARG A 722 -8.09 7.95 0.25
N PHE A 723 -7.64 6.81 0.79
CA PHE A 723 -7.35 5.61 0.01
C PHE A 723 -7.42 4.32 0.84
N VAL A 724 -7.53 3.18 0.14
CA VAL A 724 -7.30 1.84 0.71
C VAL A 724 -5.96 1.33 0.20
N LYS A 725 -4.99 1.17 1.11
CA LYS A 725 -3.64 0.70 0.77
C LYS A 725 -3.68 -0.66 0.07
N TYR A 726 -2.77 -0.85 -0.88
CA TYR A 726 -2.51 -2.14 -1.54
C TYR A 726 -2.50 -3.32 -0.58
N VAL A 727 -3.28 -4.35 -0.90
CA VAL A 727 -3.28 -5.61 -0.15
C VAL A 727 -2.12 -6.48 -0.62
N SER A 728 -1.10 -6.66 0.23
CA SER A 728 0.05 -7.51 -0.08
C SER A 728 -0.36 -8.96 -0.35
N ALA A 729 0.34 -9.62 -1.27
CA ALA A 729 0.28 -11.05 -1.52
C ALA A 729 0.62 -11.88 -0.28
N ALA A 730 1.23 -11.32 0.78
CA ALA A 730 1.38 -11.99 2.06
C ALA A 730 0.03 -12.30 2.76
N ALA A 731 -1.07 -11.63 2.39
CA ALA A 731 -2.37 -11.79 3.03
C ALA A 731 -3.04 -13.15 2.78
N GLU A 732 -3.59 -13.75 3.84
CA GLU A 732 -4.20 -15.10 3.79
C GLU A 732 -5.63 -15.12 3.20
N GLY A 733 -6.17 -13.98 2.76
CA GLY A 733 -7.46 -13.83 2.10
C GLY A 733 -7.69 -12.37 1.66
N SER A 734 -8.82 -12.08 1.02
CA SER A 734 -9.18 -10.73 0.58
C SER A 734 -9.53 -9.79 1.74
N ARG A 735 -9.30 -8.48 1.57
CA ARG A 735 -10.09 -7.46 2.28
C ARG A 735 -11.48 -7.42 1.63
N TRP A 736 -12.52 -7.46 2.46
CA TRP A 736 -13.92 -7.39 2.06
C TRP A 736 -14.58 -6.25 2.82
N ASP A 737 -15.36 -5.42 2.12
CA ASP A 737 -16.22 -4.42 2.75
C ASP A 737 -17.48 -4.11 1.92
N VAL A 738 -18.44 -3.44 2.56
CA VAL A 738 -19.51 -2.69 1.88
C VAL A 738 -19.24 -1.22 2.18
N CYS A 739 -18.85 -0.47 1.15
CA CYS A 739 -18.50 0.93 1.25
C CYS A 739 -19.65 1.80 0.74
N ALA A 740 -20.01 2.82 1.49
CA ALA A 740 -20.97 3.83 1.09
C ALA A 740 -20.43 5.24 1.28
N GLU A 741 -20.94 6.16 0.47
CA GLU A 741 -20.71 7.59 0.58
C GLU A 741 -22.06 8.29 0.54
N PHE A 742 -22.26 9.25 1.44
CA PHE A 742 -23.46 10.07 1.50
C PHE A 742 -23.08 11.54 1.34
N GLU A 743 -23.73 12.23 0.40
CA GLU A 743 -23.80 13.69 0.46
C GLU A 743 -24.64 14.05 1.69
N VAL A 744 -24.16 15.01 2.48
CA VAL A 744 -24.77 15.41 3.74
C VAL A 744 -25.08 16.90 3.79
N GLY A 745 -26.27 17.23 4.26
CA GLY A 745 -26.61 18.58 4.71
C GLY A 745 -26.43 18.72 6.23
N MET A 746 -26.14 19.93 6.69
CA MET A 746 -26.18 20.29 8.11
C MET A 746 -27.52 20.91 8.46
N VAL A 747 -27.99 20.69 9.68
CA VAL A 747 -29.12 21.43 10.25
C VAL A 747 -28.58 22.73 10.83
N GLN A 748 -29.06 23.89 10.35
CA GLN A 748 -28.87 25.14 11.08
C GLN A 748 -29.87 25.16 12.23
N GLU A 749 -29.38 25.26 13.46
CA GLU A 749 -30.21 25.70 14.58
C GLU A 749 -30.57 27.16 14.31
N GLU A 750 -31.86 27.47 14.20
CA GLU A 750 -32.33 28.86 14.20
C GLU A 750 -31.99 29.43 15.59
N GLY A 751 -31.04 30.38 15.63
CA GLY A 751 -30.70 31.05 16.88
C GLY A 751 -31.91 31.83 17.39
N ASP A 752 -32.16 31.78 18.69
CA ASP A 752 -33.17 32.58 19.37
C ASP A 752 -32.80 34.08 19.31
N ASP A 753 -33.02 34.72 18.16
CA ASP A 753 -33.11 36.18 18.01
C ASP A 753 -34.45 36.67 18.60
N ASP A 754 -34.68 36.32 19.87
CA ASP A 754 -35.76 36.82 20.73
C ASP A 754 -35.38 38.24 21.25
N ASP A 755 -34.99 39.13 20.33
CA ASP A 755 -34.91 40.58 20.59
C ASP A 755 -36.35 41.12 20.64
N ALA A 756 -36.98 40.92 21.80
CA ALA A 756 -38.32 41.38 22.09
C ALA A 756 -38.43 42.91 21.96
N ASP A 757 -39.46 43.38 21.23
CA ASP A 757 -39.93 44.76 21.26
C ASP A 757 -40.37 45.12 22.70
N ASP A 758 -39.46 45.69 23.50
CA ASP A 758 -39.77 46.26 24.81
C ASP A 758 -40.07 47.77 24.66
N ASP A 759 -41.33 48.07 24.38
CA ASP A 759 -41.93 49.41 24.43
C ASP A 759 -41.86 49.97 25.87
N ASP A 760 -41.06 51.01 26.15
CA ASP A 760 -41.36 51.97 27.24
C ASP A 760 -40.51 53.29 27.20
N GLN A 761 -41.04 54.33 26.51
CA GLN A 761 -41.15 55.77 26.93
C GLN A 761 -41.10 56.82 25.79
#